data_AF-W6T6I9-F1
#
_entry.id   AF-W6T6I9-F1
#
_cell.length_a   1.000
_cell.length_b   1.000
_cell.length_c   1.000
_cell.angle_alpha   90.00
_cell.angle_beta   90.00
_cell.angle_gamma   90.00
#
_symmetry.space_group_name_H-M   'P 1'
#
loop_
_entity.id
_entity.type
_entity.pdbx_description
1 polymer ?
#
loop_
_entity_poly.entity_id
_entity_poly.type
_entity_poly.pdbx_seq_one_letter_code
_entity_poly.pdbx_strand_id
1 'polypeptide(L)'
;MKMFSLKRKDKNEDFASHSDRATATSTVAAQKPKPKATQSSTSPSPRSQSSRPVGSSSAAASNVTPIKGQNRVSQRRASQKSAKDSAAIENEMAELNKKYEVLRGELKVQLVQDRKHENQQRESLVAEQATLRQQLNDAKQSLEKQDKVVTTDDNERQAMVAKITTEQKTYNDAKSTLAKSDQTLNSLQQKITKSEQSLADLRKNEADMRAAIQGEQDLKKLFVLMKQQEKQAQDLYSKSDAINSELVKLQKREQSETRQRSNKEHAITSAEKALHTAQDALVAYDRKTKSAKDEQDRALNLINQKINRLQHDYDRNEKTVQAMDEKIAGIDGKLKSDYGTTHLISPVEFDQSAHYFLFSNDLIQSLSADEQASMQMVMGLLNDEVKDNASVITINYNDSLPNIWKSYHEEGLVSKDTGLYNMYYTIQEKVPGEVAKTKPELPSNPNWQYKRNGDQQIVSIADDGGNLIMDLKYRKDGAIWYITYFNGSIATRRDVYDAAGFLSVTQYLDRNNNAQVTLENFYRPDHSVAMIKQYGNEHELSIQLVNKDEAITNVFHSEEQLLVWWLDSVMKQQNSVLLLGVDTPLFAEALKHTNENFHVLPIVSSADLDNAQVKAIVAGNSPLTSIVATDVDVQKAIEKQMTRDLEITVMPSADRA
;
A
#
# COMPACT_ATOMS: atom_id res chain seq x y z
N MET A 1 35.16 -11.61 -4.07
CA MET A 1 35.89 -10.35 -4.34
C MET A 1 36.69 -9.93 -3.12
N LYS A 2 37.93 -9.42 -3.30
CA LYS A 2 38.70 -8.76 -2.21
C LYS A 2 38.87 -7.26 -2.42
N MET A 3 38.80 -6.78 -3.65
CA MET A 3 39.05 -5.37 -3.99
C MET A 3 38.09 -4.41 -3.28
N PHE A 4 36.80 -4.77 -3.23
CA PHE A 4 35.75 -3.92 -2.65
C PHE A 4 35.53 -4.10 -1.15
N SER A 5 36.29 -4.99 -0.48
CA SER A 5 36.06 -5.34 0.93
C SER A 5 37.10 -4.74 1.87
N LEU A 6 36.64 -4.29 3.04
CA LEU A 6 37.49 -3.85 4.16
C LEU A 6 38.49 -4.93 4.65
N LYS A 7 38.27 -6.20 4.32
CA LYS A 7 39.10 -7.33 4.77
C LYS A 7 40.31 -7.62 3.89
N ARG A 8 40.71 -6.67 3.03
CA ARG A 8 41.98 -6.75 2.30
C ARG A 8 43.13 -6.76 3.30
N LYS A 9 43.87 -7.88 3.35
CA LYS A 9 45.21 -7.91 3.95
C LYS A 9 46.20 -7.54 2.84
N ASP A 10 46.60 -6.29 2.81
CA ASP A 10 47.64 -5.81 1.90
C ASP A 10 48.92 -6.59 2.17
N LYS A 11 49.41 -7.30 1.14
CA LYS A 11 50.57 -8.20 1.26
C LYS A 11 51.89 -7.58 0.78
N ASN A 12 51.89 -6.27 0.53
CA ASN A 12 53.06 -5.48 0.17
C ASN A 12 53.33 -4.44 1.26
N GLU A 13 53.75 -4.88 2.45
CA GLU A 13 54.18 -4.05 3.59
C GLU A 13 55.54 -3.32 3.35
N ASP A 14 55.81 -2.90 2.11
CA ASP A 14 56.95 -2.04 1.73
C ASP A 14 56.50 -0.67 1.14
N PHE A 15 55.19 -0.49 0.91
CA PHE A 15 54.63 0.72 0.27
C PHE A 15 53.49 1.40 1.07
N ALA A 16 53.12 0.87 2.23
CA ALA A 16 52.32 1.64 3.18
C ALA A 16 53.20 2.72 3.82
N SER A 17 52.72 3.97 3.88
CA SER A 17 53.37 5.02 4.66
C SER A 17 53.57 4.58 6.11
N HIS A 18 54.71 4.96 6.71
CA HIS A 18 54.93 4.86 8.15
C HIS A 18 54.02 5.85 8.88
N SER A 19 52.76 5.46 9.02
CA SER A 19 51.74 6.06 9.87
C SER A 19 50.95 4.90 10.49
N ASP A 20 51.56 4.26 11.49
CA ASP A 20 51.00 3.05 12.09
C ASP A 20 49.63 3.33 12.74
N ARG A 21 48.67 2.52 12.31
CA ARG A 21 47.24 2.65 12.61
C ARG A 21 46.94 2.23 14.04
N ALA A 22 46.62 3.21 14.90
CA ALA A 22 46.04 2.97 16.21
C ALA A 22 44.55 2.53 16.11
N THR A 23 44.28 1.28 15.70
CA THR A 23 42.98 0.62 15.94
C THR A 23 43.21 -0.80 16.45
N ALA A 24 43.14 -0.98 17.77
CA ALA A 24 43.35 -2.29 18.40
C ALA A 24 42.14 -3.22 18.20
N THR A 25 42.39 -4.45 17.74
CA THR A 25 41.51 -5.60 18.01
C THR A 25 42.35 -6.86 18.22
N SER A 26 42.31 -7.40 19.44
CA SER A 26 43.12 -8.54 19.87
C SER A 26 42.52 -9.86 19.39
N THR A 27 43.29 -10.66 18.63
CA THR A 27 43.03 -12.10 18.45
C THR A 27 44.34 -12.88 18.51
N VAL A 28 44.49 -13.71 19.55
CA VAL A 28 45.60 -14.67 19.68
C VAL A 28 45.22 -15.96 18.95
N ALA A 29 46.08 -16.40 18.03
CA ALA A 29 45.94 -17.70 17.36
C ALA A 29 46.83 -18.75 18.02
N ALA A 30 46.35 -20.00 18.08
CA ALA A 30 47.15 -21.18 18.41
C ALA A 30 46.97 -22.26 17.34
N GLN A 31 48.02 -23.05 17.09
CA GLN A 31 48.21 -23.81 15.85
C GLN A 31 47.68 -25.26 15.88
N LYS A 32 47.59 -25.85 14.67
CA LYS A 32 47.32 -27.28 14.38
C LYS A 32 48.29 -28.23 15.11
N PRO A 33 47.93 -29.52 15.20
CA PRO A 33 48.61 -30.49 14.32
C PRO A 33 47.70 -31.53 13.60
N LYS A 34 48.20 -32.02 12.45
CA LYS A 34 47.88 -33.29 11.75
C LYS A 34 49.04 -34.28 12.10
N PRO A 35 49.20 -35.53 11.57
CA PRO A 35 48.35 -36.41 10.73
C PRO A 35 48.38 -37.93 11.11
N LYS A 36 47.64 -38.80 10.39
CA LYS A 36 48.08 -40.07 9.70
C LYS A 36 46.86 -40.93 9.26
N ALA A 37 46.80 -41.38 7.99
CA ALA A 37 47.07 -42.74 7.47
C ALA A 37 46.04 -43.82 7.94
N THR A 38 45.52 -44.71 7.08
CA THR A 38 46.25 -45.79 6.38
C THR A 38 45.49 -46.32 5.12
N GLN A 39 46.14 -47.22 4.36
CA GLN A 39 45.74 -47.92 3.13
C GLN A 39 44.54 -48.91 3.35
N SER A 40 43.97 -49.68 2.41
CA SER A 40 44.56 -50.41 1.26
C SER A 40 43.53 -50.99 0.24
N SER A 41 44.09 -51.59 -0.83
CA SER A 41 43.52 -52.42 -1.93
C SER A 41 42.47 -53.49 -1.56
N THR A 42 41.77 -54.22 -2.45
CA THR A 42 42.13 -54.78 -3.78
C THR A 42 40.89 -55.33 -4.53
N SER A 43 40.91 -55.44 -5.87
CA SER A 43 39.96 -56.24 -6.69
C SER A 43 40.23 -57.76 -6.54
N PRO A 44 39.31 -58.72 -6.87
CA PRO A 44 38.82 -58.94 -8.24
C PRO A 44 37.35 -59.42 -8.42
N SER A 45 36.93 -59.45 -9.70
CA SER A 45 35.70 -60.06 -10.26
C SER A 45 35.84 -61.61 -10.40
N PRO A 46 34.90 -62.39 -11.02
CA PRO A 46 33.50 -62.13 -11.41
C PRO A 46 32.51 -63.29 -11.09
N ARG A 47 31.17 -63.05 -11.16
CA ARG A 47 30.25 -63.92 -11.94
C ARG A 47 28.82 -63.37 -12.07
N SER A 48 28.23 -63.66 -13.22
CA SER A 48 26.84 -63.44 -13.63
C SER A 48 25.86 -64.45 -13.02
N GLN A 49 24.61 -64.05 -12.77
CA GLN A 49 23.43 -64.78 -13.28
C GLN A 49 22.13 -63.97 -13.22
N SER A 50 21.13 -64.46 -13.96
CA SER A 50 19.84 -63.83 -14.27
C SER A 50 18.74 -64.11 -13.24
N SER A 51 17.78 -63.18 -13.09
CA SER A 51 16.35 -63.52 -13.21
C SER A 51 15.43 -62.28 -13.30
N ARG A 52 14.42 -62.43 -14.16
CA ARG A 52 13.14 -61.70 -14.26
C ARG A 52 12.06 -62.68 -13.70
N PRO A 53 10.74 -62.40 -13.67
CA PRO A 53 9.98 -61.13 -13.62
C PRO A 53 8.77 -61.18 -12.62
N VAL A 54 7.81 -60.26 -12.79
CA VAL A 54 6.34 -60.34 -12.50
C VAL A 54 5.82 -59.84 -11.14
N GLY A 55 4.80 -58.97 -11.22
CA GLY A 55 3.91 -58.56 -10.13
C GLY A 55 2.89 -57.54 -10.66
N SER A 56 1.75 -57.99 -11.21
CA SER A 56 0.84 -57.19 -12.04
C SER A 56 -0.56 -56.97 -11.45
N SER A 57 -1.13 -55.79 -11.67
CA SER A 57 -2.57 -55.52 -11.84
C SER A 57 -2.71 -54.17 -12.57
N SER A 58 -3.38 -53.98 -13.72
CA SER A 58 -4.75 -54.34 -14.19
C SER A 58 -5.84 -53.45 -13.58
N ALA A 59 -6.77 -52.81 -14.31
CA ALA A 59 -7.05 -52.75 -15.76
C ALA A 59 -8.00 -51.57 -16.12
N ALA A 60 -8.47 -51.51 -17.39
CA ALA A 60 -9.35 -50.51 -18.03
C ALA A 60 -8.66 -49.17 -18.39
N ALA A 61 -8.27 -48.84 -19.64
CA ALA A 61 -8.81 -49.10 -20.99
C ALA A 61 -10.17 -48.39 -21.23
N SER A 62 -10.44 -47.63 -22.31
CA SER A 62 -9.78 -47.45 -23.63
C SER A 62 -10.17 -46.06 -24.23
N ASN A 63 -9.80 -45.55 -25.43
CA ASN A 63 -8.97 -46.03 -26.55
C ASN A 63 -8.57 -44.85 -27.49
N VAL A 64 -7.28 -44.59 -27.80
CA VAL A 64 -6.82 -44.01 -29.10
C VAL A 64 -5.42 -44.57 -29.43
N THR A 65 -5.24 -44.99 -30.68
CA THR A 65 -4.08 -45.75 -31.22
C THR A 65 -2.99 -44.82 -31.85
N PRO A 66 -1.83 -45.31 -32.35
CA PRO A 66 -0.54 -44.71 -32.00
C PRO A 66 0.27 -44.14 -33.17
N ILE A 67 1.37 -43.46 -32.85
CA ILE A 67 2.50 -43.29 -33.79
C ILE A 67 3.68 -44.17 -33.33
N LYS A 68 4.10 -45.07 -34.21
CA LYS A 68 5.30 -45.93 -34.04
C LYS A 68 6.57 -45.14 -34.35
N GLY A 69 7.50 -45.07 -33.40
CA GLY A 69 8.93 -44.89 -33.67
C GLY A 69 9.67 -46.19 -33.36
N GLN A 70 9.97 -47.02 -34.36
CA GLN A 70 10.66 -48.29 -34.14
C GLN A 70 12.18 -48.10 -33.98
N ASN A 71 12.68 -48.19 -32.76
CA ASN A 71 14.10 -48.47 -32.54
C ASN A 71 14.41 -49.90 -32.97
N ARG A 72 15.32 -50.07 -33.93
CA ARG A 72 15.87 -51.36 -34.33
C ARG A 72 17.40 -51.28 -34.35
N VAL A 73 18.02 -51.58 -33.22
CA VAL A 73 19.46 -51.76 -33.13
C VAL A 73 19.86 -53.02 -33.90
N SER A 74 20.71 -52.85 -34.91
CA SER A 74 21.46 -53.94 -35.54
C SER A 74 22.94 -53.72 -35.27
N GLN A 75 23.49 -54.41 -34.27
CA GLN A 75 24.94 -54.43 -34.07
C GLN A 75 25.63 -55.13 -35.23
N ARG A 76 26.69 -54.51 -35.79
CA ARG A 76 27.92 -55.23 -36.16
C ARG A 76 29.09 -54.28 -36.40
N ARG A 77 30.21 -54.59 -35.74
CA ARG A 77 31.59 -54.18 -36.04
C ARG A 77 31.86 -52.69 -36.31
N ALA A 78 32.39 -51.99 -35.30
CA ALA A 78 33.64 -51.23 -35.45
C ALA A 78 34.21 -50.88 -34.07
N SER A 79 35.40 -51.39 -33.77
CA SER A 79 36.36 -50.72 -32.88
C SER A 79 36.71 -49.34 -33.44
N GLN A 80 37.08 -48.38 -32.57
CA GLN A 80 37.49 -47.01 -32.92
C GLN A 80 36.38 -46.07 -33.46
N LYS A 81 35.34 -45.78 -32.65
CA LYS A 81 34.54 -44.55 -32.85
C LYS A 81 33.87 -43.94 -31.61
N SER A 82 34.14 -44.41 -30.38
CA SER A 82 33.44 -43.94 -29.16
C SER A 82 33.97 -42.64 -28.54
N ALA A 83 34.58 -41.76 -29.35
CA ALA A 83 35.14 -40.47 -28.90
C ALA A 83 34.47 -39.26 -29.60
N LYS A 84 33.33 -39.45 -30.26
CA LYS A 84 32.60 -38.38 -30.96
C LYS A 84 31.20 -38.05 -30.42
N ASP A 85 30.67 -38.83 -29.49
CA ASP A 85 29.28 -38.68 -29.04
C ASP A 85 29.14 -38.11 -27.61
N SER A 86 30.18 -38.14 -26.76
CA SER A 86 30.09 -37.53 -25.41
C SER A 86 29.95 -36.02 -25.46
N ALA A 87 30.84 -35.33 -26.19
CA ALA A 87 30.80 -33.88 -26.37
C ALA A 87 29.51 -33.41 -27.09
N ALA A 88 28.92 -34.23 -27.95
CA ALA A 88 27.64 -33.93 -28.58
C ALA A 88 26.48 -34.00 -27.58
N ILE A 89 26.46 -35.03 -26.72
CA ILE A 89 25.47 -35.18 -25.64
C ILE A 89 25.66 -34.10 -24.57
N GLU A 90 26.90 -33.73 -24.23
CA GLU A 90 27.21 -32.64 -23.31
C GLU A 90 26.70 -31.29 -23.84
N ASN A 91 26.87 -31.01 -25.14
CA ASN A 91 26.32 -29.82 -25.78
C ASN A 91 24.78 -29.84 -25.82
N GLU A 92 24.15 -30.98 -26.15
CA GLU A 92 22.69 -31.13 -26.15
C GLU A 92 22.10 -30.94 -24.74
N MET A 93 22.75 -31.51 -23.71
CA MET A 93 22.40 -31.31 -22.31
C MET A 93 22.56 -29.85 -21.88
N ALA A 94 23.62 -29.16 -22.31
CA ALA A 94 23.81 -27.73 -22.03
C ALA A 94 22.75 -26.87 -22.71
N GLU A 95 22.38 -27.17 -23.96
CA GLU A 95 21.31 -26.47 -24.67
C GLU A 95 19.93 -26.73 -24.03
N LEU A 96 19.65 -27.98 -23.62
CA LEU A 96 18.43 -28.34 -22.92
C LEU A 96 18.32 -27.62 -21.57
N ASN A 97 19.43 -27.56 -20.81
CA ASN A 97 19.50 -26.85 -19.54
C ASN A 97 19.30 -25.34 -19.72
N LYS A 98 19.86 -24.75 -20.79
CA LYS A 98 19.63 -23.34 -21.14
C LYS A 98 18.16 -23.07 -21.48
N LYS A 99 17.51 -23.94 -22.27
CA LYS A 99 16.06 -23.84 -22.56
C LYS A 99 15.21 -24.00 -21.32
N TYR A 100 15.59 -24.91 -20.41
CA TYR A 100 14.92 -25.11 -19.13
C TYR A 100 14.96 -23.85 -18.26
N GLU A 101 16.13 -23.22 -18.07
CA GLU A 101 16.23 -22.02 -17.24
C GLU A 101 15.47 -20.81 -17.85
N VAL A 102 15.43 -20.68 -19.18
CA VAL A 102 14.60 -19.66 -19.86
C VAL A 102 13.11 -19.89 -19.57
N LEU A 103 12.58 -21.09 -19.85
CA LEU A 103 11.17 -21.43 -19.58
C LEU A 103 10.81 -21.33 -18.09
N ARG A 104 11.76 -21.66 -17.21
CA ARG A 104 11.64 -21.50 -15.76
C ARG A 104 11.55 -20.03 -15.36
N GLY A 105 12.33 -19.15 -15.97
CA GLY A 105 12.25 -17.70 -15.80
C GLY A 105 10.92 -17.12 -16.30
N GLU A 106 10.50 -17.46 -17.52
CA GLU A 106 9.21 -17.04 -18.09
C GLU A 106 8.02 -17.45 -17.21
N LEU A 107 8.02 -18.69 -16.71
CA LEU A 107 7.00 -19.18 -15.78
C LEU A 107 6.99 -18.39 -14.46
N LYS A 108 8.13 -17.93 -13.95
CA LYS A 108 8.21 -17.10 -12.74
C LYS A 108 7.51 -15.75 -12.97
N VAL A 109 7.82 -15.12 -14.10
CA VAL A 109 7.22 -13.83 -14.49
C VAL A 109 5.70 -13.99 -14.65
N GLN A 110 5.24 -15.02 -15.35
CA GLN A 110 3.82 -15.30 -15.54
C GLN A 110 3.10 -15.50 -14.19
N LEU A 111 3.65 -16.33 -13.29
CA LEU A 111 3.04 -16.58 -11.99
C LEU A 111 2.89 -15.30 -11.14
N VAL A 112 3.87 -14.39 -11.16
CA VAL A 112 3.73 -13.12 -10.42
C VAL A 112 2.76 -12.16 -11.11
N GLN A 113 2.67 -12.15 -12.44
CA GLN A 113 1.65 -11.41 -13.17
C GLN A 113 0.24 -11.93 -12.87
N ASP A 114 0.03 -13.25 -12.89
CA ASP A 114 -1.23 -13.92 -12.53
C ASP A 114 -1.64 -13.56 -11.10
N ARG A 115 -0.71 -13.64 -10.14
CA ARG A 115 -0.97 -13.23 -8.74
C ARG A 115 -1.36 -11.75 -8.65
N LYS A 116 -0.64 -10.86 -9.35
CA LYS A 116 -0.96 -9.42 -9.37
C LYS A 116 -2.37 -9.17 -9.90
N HIS A 117 -2.77 -9.90 -10.94
CA HIS A 117 -4.09 -9.81 -11.53
C HIS A 117 -5.20 -10.30 -10.57
N GLU A 118 -5.02 -11.48 -9.95
CA GLU A 118 -5.97 -12.03 -8.97
C GLU A 118 -6.07 -11.13 -7.72
N ASN A 119 -4.96 -10.55 -7.24
CA ASN A 119 -4.96 -9.56 -6.14
C ASN A 119 -5.76 -8.30 -6.49
N GLN A 120 -5.60 -7.74 -7.70
CA GLN A 120 -6.36 -6.57 -8.14
C GLN A 120 -7.87 -6.84 -8.22
N GLN A 121 -8.27 -8.02 -8.74
CA GLN A 121 -9.69 -8.42 -8.75
C GLN A 121 -10.23 -8.59 -7.32
N ARG A 122 -9.45 -9.24 -6.44
CA ARG A 122 -9.78 -9.44 -5.04
C ARG A 122 -9.98 -8.13 -4.29
N GLU A 123 -9.08 -7.17 -4.44
CA GLU A 123 -9.19 -5.83 -3.82
C GLU A 123 -10.48 -5.12 -4.24
N SER A 124 -10.83 -5.17 -5.53
CA SER A 124 -12.09 -4.63 -6.05
C SER A 124 -13.32 -5.31 -5.41
N LEU A 125 -13.32 -6.64 -5.30
CA LEU A 125 -14.44 -7.39 -4.71
C LEU A 125 -14.57 -7.16 -3.20
N VAL A 126 -13.45 -6.99 -2.48
CA VAL A 126 -13.45 -6.65 -1.03
C VAL A 126 -14.02 -5.24 -0.81
N ALA A 127 -13.68 -4.27 -1.65
CA ALA A 127 -14.27 -2.92 -1.61
C ALA A 127 -15.78 -2.93 -1.92
N GLU A 128 -16.21 -3.75 -2.89
CA GLU A 128 -17.63 -3.99 -3.16
C GLU A 128 -18.33 -4.66 -1.97
N GLN A 129 -17.69 -5.64 -1.32
CA GLN A 129 -18.22 -6.32 -0.13
C GLN A 129 -18.49 -5.34 1.02
N ALA A 130 -17.57 -4.40 1.27
CA ALA A 130 -17.75 -3.35 2.28
C ALA A 130 -18.96 -2.46 1.94
N THR A 131 -19.12 -2.12 0.67
CA THR A 131 -20.26 -1.34 0.16
C THR A 131 -21.59 -2.10 0.32
N LEU A 132 -21.64 -3.37 -0.08
CA LEU A 132 -22.81 -4.24 0.09
C LEU A 132 -23.19 -4.37 1.56
N ARG A 133 -22.22 -4.58 2.45
CA ARG A 133 -22.43 -4.68 3.91
C ARG A 133 -23.04 -3.40 4.48
N GLN A 134 -22.58 -2.23 4.03
CA GLN A 134 -23.17 -0.95 4.44
C GLN A 134 -24.62 -0.82 3.95
N GLN A 135 -24.88 -1.08 2.67
CA GLN A 135 -26.25 -1.03 2.11
C GLN A 135 -27.21 -2.02 2.79
N LEU A 136 -26.70 -3.18 3.22
CA LEU A 136 -27.46 -4.22 3.90
C LEU A 136 -27.81 -3.79 5.34
N ASN A 137 -26.88 -3.14 6.05
CA ASN A 137 -27.14 -2.50 7.34
C ASN A 137 -28.18 -1.38 7.22
N ASP A 138 -28.05 -0.50 6.22
CA ASP A 138 -28.99 0.60 5.98
C ASP A 138 -30.40 0.09 5.62
N ALA A 139 -30.49 -1.01 4.85
CA ALA A 139 -31.75 -1.68 4.55
C ALA A 139 -32.37 -2.33 5.79
N LYS A 140 -31.58 -2.97 6.67
CA LYS A 140 -32.05 -3.52 7.95
C LYS A 140 -32.55 -2.41 8.89
N GLN A 141 -31.83 -1.29 9.03
CA GLN A 141 -32.33 -0.14 9.79
C GLN A 141 -33.61 0.47 9.19
N SER A 142 -33.74 0.45 7.86
CA SER A 142 -34.96 0.91 7.17
C SER A 142 -36.13 -0.02 7.51
N LEU A 143 -35.91 -1.33 7.56
CA LEU A 143 -36.92 -2.31 7.99
C LEU A 143 -37.40 -2.05 9.42
N GLU A 144 -36.48 -1.90 10.39
CA GLU A 144 -36.79 -1.61 11.80
C GLU A 144 -37.57 -0.29 12.01
N LYS A 145 -37.35 0.70 11.14
CA LYS A 145 -38.10 1.97 11.15
C LYS A 145 -39.49 1.78 10.54
N GLN A 146 -39.59 1.08 9.41
CA GLN A 146 -40.84 0.88 8.66
C GLN A 146 -41.85 0.01 9.43
N ASP A 147 -41.38 -0.97 10.20
CA ASP A 147 -42.20 -1.91 10.99
C ASP A 147 -43.07 -1.19 12.04
N LYS A 148 -42.62 -0.03 12.54
CA LYS A 148 -43.26 0.73 13.64
C LYS A 148 -44.30 1.76 13.19
N VAL A 149 -44.55 1.91 11.88
CA VAL A 149 -45.27 3.08 11.34
C VAL A 149 -46.80 3.00 11.47
N VAL A 150 -47.40 1.80 11.44
CA VAL A 150 -48.87 1.65 11.57
C VAL A 150 -49.22 1.26 13.01
N THR A 151 -49.49 2.27 13.83
CA THR A 151 -50.27 2.12 15.06
C THR A 151 -51.75 2.34 14.74
N THR A 152 -52.56 1.30 14.82
CA THR A 152 -54.03 1.44 14.86
C THR A 152 -54.44 1.90 16.26
N ASP A 153 -54.97 3.11 16.38
CA ASP A 153 -55.58 3.54 17.64
C ASP A 153 -56.97 2.90 17.79
N ASP A 154 -57.00 1.76 18.47
CA ASP A 154 -58.23 1.05 18.78
C ASP A 154 -59.18 1.89 19.64
N ASN A 155 -58.68 2.87 20.41
CA ASN A 155 -59.51 3.78 21.20
C ASN A 155 -60.25 4.77 20.30
N GLU A 156 -59.58 5.31 19.27
CA GLU A 156 -60.23 6.20 18.29
C GLU A 156 -61.35 5.46 17.55
N ARG A 157 -61.09 4.20 17.14
CA ARG A 157 -62.11 3.35 16.50
C ARG A 157 -63.27 3.03 17.44
N GLN A 158 -62.99 2.68 18.70
CA GLN A 158 -64.02 2.45 19.72
C GLN A 158 -64.86 3.71 19.98
N ALA A 159 -64.24 4.89 20.02
CA ALA A 159 -64.95 6.16 20.18
C ALA A 159 -65.92 6.45 19.02
N MET A 160 -65.54 6.14 17.77
CA MET A 160 -66.46 6.25 16.62
C MET A 160 -67.64 5.27 16.71
N VAL A 161 -67.40 4.02 17.13
CA VAL A 161 -68.47 3.02 17.34
C VAL A 161 -69.40 3.43 18.50
N ALA A 162 -68.85 3.97 19.59
CA ALA A 162 -69.63 4.52 20.70
C ALA A 162 -70.50 5.70 20.22
N LYS A 163 -69.96 6.60 19.40
CA LYS A 163 -70.70 7.71 18.80
C LYS A 163 -71.86 7.20 17.93
N ILE A 164 -71.63 6.25 17.01
CA ILE A 164 -72.70 5.64 16.20
C ILE A 164 -73.79 5.05 17.11
N THR A 165 -73.41 4.37 18.20
CA THR A 165 -74.36 3.81 19.18
C THR A 165 -75.21 4.90 19.86
N THR A 166 -74.60 6.04 20.19
CA THR A 166 -75.31 7.21 20.74
C THR A 166 -76.26 7.84 19.72
N GLU A 167 -75.82 8.10 18.48
CA GLU A 167 -76.67 8.67 17.43
C GLU A 167 -77.83 7.73 17.06
N GLN A 168 -77.58 6.42 17.00
CA GLN A 168 -78.60 5.40 16.74
C GLN A 168 -79.69 5.39 17.83
N LYS A 169 -79.29 5.58 19.09
CA LYS A 169 -80.24 5.75 20.20
C LYS A 169 -81.05 7.03 20.03
N THR A 170 -80.41 8.16 19.74
CA THR A 170 -81.07 9.46 19.52
C THR A 170 -82.11 9.38 18.39
N TYR A 171 -81.79 8.73 17.27
CA TYR A 171 -82.73 8.48 16.17
C TYR A 171 -83.92 7.62 16.61
N ASN A 172 -83.68 6.54 17.36
CA ASN A 172 -84.74 5.67 17.87
C ASN A 172 -85.67 6.39 18.87
N ASP A 173 -85.11 7.23 19.75
CA ASP A 173 -85.86 8.04 20.70
C ASP A 173 -86.69 9.13 20.00
N ALA A 174 -86.14 9.79 18.96
CA ALA A 174 -86.89 10.72 18.12
C ALA A 174 -88.07 10.03 17.39
N LYS A 175 -87.85 8.83 16.84
CA LYS A 175 -88.90 8.02 16.19
C LYS A 175 -90.00 7.59 17.17
N SER A 176 -89.62 7.20 18.38
CA SER A 176 -90.55 6.85 19.47
C SER A 176 -91.40 8.04 19.93
N THR A 177 -90.80 9.23 20.01
CA THR A 177 -91.54 10.45 20.41
C THR A 177 -92.46 11.00 19.31
N LEU A 178 -92.12 10.83 18.02
CA LEU A 178 -93.06 11.11 16.92
C LEU A 178 -94.27 10.18 16.97
N ALA A 179 -94.08 8.87 17.11
CA ALA A 179 -95.17 7.90 17.17
C ALA A 179 -96.18 8.18 18.31
N LYS A 180 -95.70 8.65 19.47
CA LYS A 180 -96.55 9.14 20.58
C LYS A 180 -97.32 10.43 20.21
N SER A 181 -96.75 11.30 19.38
CA SER A 181 -97.43 12.48 18.83
C SER A 181 -98.56 12.07 17.88
N ASP A 182 -98.31 11.12 16.98
CA ASP A 182 -99.31 10.62 16.03
C ASP A 182 -100.48 9.93 16.77
N GLN A 183 -100.19 9.14 17.81
CA GLN A 183 -101.23 8.59 18.70
C GLN A 183 -102.04 9.69 19.40
N THR A 184 -101.39 10.73 19.89
CA THR A 184 -102.07 11.89 20.53
C THR A 184 -102.98 12.60 19.54
N LEU A 185 -102.50 12.91 18.33
CA LEU A 185 -103.29 13.54 17.28
C LEU A 185 -104.50 12.67 16.86
N ASN A 186 -104.31 11.37 16.64
CA ASN A 186 -105.41 10.45 16.36
C ASN A 186 -106.48 10.45 17.47
N SER A 187 -106.05 10.52 18.74
CA SER A 187 -106.98 10.60 19.89
C SER A 187 -107.72 11.94 19.98
N LEU A 188 -107.08 13.04 19.56
CA LEU A 188 -107.70 14.37 19.49
C LEU A 188 -108.70 14.42 18.33
N GLN A 189 -108.34 13.91 17.16
CA GLN A 189 -109.23 13.82 15.99
C GLN A 189 -110.52 13.06 16.34
N GLN A 190 -110.40 11.88 16.97
CA GLN A 190 -111.57 11.11 17.41
C GLN A 190 -112.45 11.86 18.42
N LYS A 191 -111.87 12.68 19.30
CA LYS A 191 -112.63 13.51 20.24
C LYS A 191 -113.33 14.67 19.53
N ILE A 192 -112.64 15.35 18.61
CA ILE A 192 -113.21 16.43 17.79
C ILE A 192 -114.39 15.89 16.99
N THR A 193 -114.24 14.81 16.23
CA THR A 193 -115.33 14.21 15.45
C THR A 193 -116.51 13.78 16.33
N LYS A 194 -116.28 13.23 17.54
CA LYS A 194 -117.37 12.92 18.49
C LYS A 194 -118.08 14.17 19.02
N SER A 195 -117.34 15.25 19.31
CA SER A 195 -117.91 16.53 19.74
C SER A 195 -118.70 17.20 18.60
N GLU A 196 -118.17 17.19 17.37
CA GLU A 196 -118.85 17.68 16.16
C GLU A 196 -120.16 16.91 15.91
N GLN A 197 -120.13 15.57 16.01
CA GLN A 197 -121.29 14.72 15.84
C GLN A 197 -122.34 14.96 16.94
N SER A 198 -121.91 15.09 18.20
CA SER A 198 -122.81 15.45 19.32
C SER A 198 -123.46 16.82 19.11
N LEU A 199 -122.72 17.78 18.56
CA LEU A 199 -123.22 19.13 18.27
C LEU A 199 -124.16 19.14 17.05
N ALA A 200 -123.94 18.27 16.06
CA ALA A 200 -124.86 18.04 14.96
C ALA A 200 -126.18 17.38 15.44
N ASP A 201 -126.10 16.40 16.34
CA ASP A 201 -127.28 15.76 16.95
C ASP A 201 -128.10 16.75 17.80
N LEU A 202 -127.44 17.64 18.55
CA LEU A 202 -128.12 18.72 19.27
C LEU A 202 -128.82 19.71 18.32
N ARG A 203 -128.18 20.11 17.22
CA ARG A 203 -128.79 20.98 16.19
C ARG A 203 -129.97 20.30 15.50
N LYS A 204 -129.91 18.99 15.27
CA LYS A 204 -131.03 18.22 14.74
C LYS A 204 -132.20 18.19 15.73
N ASN A 205 -131.94 17.95 17.01
CA ASN A 205 -132.94 18.00 18.07
C ASN A 205 -133.59 19.40 18.17
N GLU A 206 -132.81 20.47 18.05
CA GLU A 206 -133.34 21.85 17.98
C GLU A 206 -134.24 22.06 16.75
N ALA A 207 -133.85 21.54 15.57
CA ALA A 207 -134.65 21.62 14.35
C ALA A 207 -135.97 20.82 14.47
N ASP A 208 -135.91 19.60 15.02
CA ASP A 208 -137.08 18.75 15.26
C ASP A 208 -138.05 19.40 16.27
N MET A 209 -137.53 20.06 17.32
CA MET A 209 -138.33 20.88 18.25
C MET A 209 -139.00 22.07 17.55
N ARG A 210 -138.28 22.82 16.70
CA ARG A 210 -138.84 23.94 15.92
C ARG A 210 -139.95 23.47 14.97
N ALA A 211 -139.78 22.32 14.31
CA ALA A 211 -140.78 21.72 13.44
C ALA A 211 -142.05 21.33 14.21
N ALA A 212 -141.91 20.79 15.43
CA ALA A 212 -143.05 20.45 16.30
C ALA A 212 -143.87 21.67 16.73
N ILE A 213 -143.26 22.85 16.90
CA ILE A 213 -144.00 24.11 17.17
C ILE A 213 -144.80 24.56 15.95
N GLN A 214 -144.21 24.49 14.75
CA GLN A 214 -144.83 25.00 13.53
C GLN A 214 -146.03 24.17 13.01
N GLY A 215 -146.16 22.92 13.47
CA GLY A 215 -147.24 22.02 13.05
C GLY A 215 -148.51 22.02 13.93
N GLU A 216 -148.48 22.58 15.14
CA GLU A 216 -149.59 22.48 16.10
C GLU A 216 -150.54 23.69 16.02
N GLN A 217 -151.83 23.44 15.74
CA GLN A 217 -152.85 24.49 15.58
C GLN A 217 -153.75 24.68 16.81
N ASP A 218 -153.63 23.84 17.84
CA ASP A 218 -154.36 23.97 19.10
C ASP A 218 -153.64 24.92 20.07
N LEU A 219 -154.21 26.12 20.28
CA LEU A 219 -153.70 27.16 21.18
C LEU A 219 -153.43 26.70 22.63
N LYS A 220 -154.18 25.71 23.16
CA LYS A 220 -153.93 25.19 24.51
C LYS A 220 -152.75 24.22 24.53
N LYS A 221 -152.60 23.38 23.50
CA LYS A 221 -151.42 22.51 23.37
C LYS A 221 -150.17 23.31 23.06
N LEU A 222 -150.25 24.32 22.18
CA LEU A 222 -149.15 25.19 21.81
C LEU A 222 -148.53 25.88 23.04
N PHE A 223 -149.35 26.34 23.98
CA PHE A 223 -148.87 26.95 25.23
C PHE A 223 -148.14 25.94 26.15
N VAL A 224 -148.62 24.69 26.22
CA VAL A 224 -147.96 23.62 26.99
C VAL A 224 -146.64 23.20 26.32
N LEU A 225 -146.65 23.03 24.99
CA LEU A 225 -145.47 22.76 24.17
C LEU A 225 -144.41 23.84 24.35
N MET A 226 -144.75 25.12 24.15
CA MET A 226 -143.81 26.23 24.34
C MET A 226 -143.20 26.23 25.74
N LYS A 227 -144.00 26.06 26.80
CA LYS A 227 -143.50 26.10 28.19
C LYS A 227 -142.62 24.88 28.55
N GLN A 228 -142.91 23.71 27.98
CA GLN A 228 -142.07 22.52 28.15
C GLN A 228 -140.77 22.62 27.33
N GLN A 229 -140.86 23.19 26.12
CA GLN A 229 -139.74 23.34 25.20
C GLN A 229 -138.84 24.54 25.54
N GLU A 230 -139.31 25.58 26.21
CA GLU A 230 -138.47 26.70 26.70
C GLU A 230 -137.33 26.19 27.60
N LYS A 231 -137.68 25.34 28.58
CA LYS A 231 -136.70 24.72 29.48
C LYS A 231 -135.76 23.76 28.75
N GLN A 232 -136.25 23.03 27.73
CA GLN A 232 -135.42 22.15 26.90
C GLN A 232 -134.49 22.93 25.98
N ALA A 233 -134.94 24.04 25.38
CA ALA A 233 -134.13 24.90 24.54
C ALA A 233 -133.00 25.56 25.34
N GLN A 234 -133.28 26.04 26.56
CA GLN A 234 -132.25 26.61 27.43
C GLN A 234 -131.19 25.57 27.85
N ASP A 235 -131.60 24.32 28.11
CA ASP A 235 -130.69 23.19 28.35
C ASP A 235 -129.87 22.83 27.10
N LEU A 236 -130.49 22.78 25.92
CA LEU A 236 -129.81 22.57 24.62
C LEU A 236 -128.77 23.67 24.33
N TYR A 237 -129.09 24.95 24.56
CA TYR A 237 -128.13 26.05 24.40
C TYR A 237 -126.95 25.90 25.37
N SER A 238 -127.20 25.57 26.64
CA SER A 238 -126.12 25.37 27.62
C SER A 238 -125.19 24.20 27.25
N LYS A 239 -125.74 23.11 26.68
CA LYS A 239 -124.98 21.96 26.17
C LYS A 239 -124.24 22.29 24.88
N SER A 240 -124.84 23.06 23.98
CA SER A 240 -124.23 23.53 22.74
C SER A 240 -123.01 24.40 23.04
N ASP A 241 -123.13 25.40 23.92
CA ASP A 241 -122.01 26.25 24.33
C ASP A 241 -120.91 25.48 25.07
N ALA A 242 -121.28 24.52 25.93
CA ALA A 242 -120.32 23.66 26.61
C ALA A 242 -119.49 22.83 25.61
N ILE A 243 -120.15 22.17 24.65
CA ILE A 243 -119.48 21.38 23.61
C ILE A 243 -118.68 22.28 22.68
N ASN A 244 -119.19 23.43 22.27
CA ASN A 244 -118.49 24.38 21.40
C ASN A 244 -117.23 24.95 22.07
N SER A 245 -117.29 25.25 23.37
CA SER A 245 -116.15 25.63 24.21
C SER A 245 -115.10 24.50 24.31
N GLU A 246 -115.53 23.25 24.44
CA GLU A 246 -114.63 22.09 24.41
C GLU A 246 -114.00 21.88 23.02
N LEU A 247 -114.79 22.03 21.94
CA LEU A 247 -114.37 21.87 20.56
C LEU A 247 -113.26 22.88 20.19
N VAL A 248 -113.42 24.16 20.57
CA VAL A 248 -112.38 25.19 20.41
C VAL A 248 -111.11 24.87 21.22
N LYS A 249 -111.23 24.27 22.41
CA LYS A 249 -110.08 23.83 23.21
C LYS A 249 -109.37 22.63 22.56
N LEU A 250 -110.13 21.67 22.03
CA LEU A 250 -109.60 20.51 21.32
C LEU A 250 -108.89 20.92 20.02
N GLN A 251 -109.48 21.78 19.19
CA GLN A 251 -108.87 22.31 17.96
C GLN A 251 -107.59 23.11 18.25
N LYS A 252 -107.57 23.97 19.28
CA LYS A 252 -106.33 24.67 19.69
C LYS A 252 -105.24 23.69 20.14
N ARG A 253 -105.61 22.60 20.81
CA ARG A 253 -104.69 21.55 21.25
C ARG A 253 -104.17 20.72 20.07
N GLU A 254 -105.03 20.39 19.12
CA GLU A 254 -104.69 19.72 17.86
C GLU A 254 -103.70 20.56 17.05
N GLN A 255 -103.97 21.85 16.82
CA GLN A 255 -103.04 22.76 16.12
C GLN A 255 -101.67 22.86 16.80
N SER A 256 -101.64 22.85 18.14
CA SER A 256 -100.40 22.83 18.93
C SER A 256 -99.63 21.50 18.74
N GLU A 257 -100.32 20.36 18.83
CA GLU A 257 -99.72 19.04 18.60
C GLU A 257 -99.24 18.84 17.16
N THR A 258 -99.96 19.37 16.16
CA THR A 258 -99.52 19.34 14.74
C THR A 258 -98.23 20.10 14.52
N ARG A 259 -98.05 21.26 15.18
CA ARG A 259 -96.76 21.99 15.17
C ARG A 259 -95.66 21.21 15.90
N GLN A 260 -95.97 20.60 17.06
CA GLN A 260 -95.01 19.75 17.76
C GLN A 260 -94.62 18.50 16.95
N ARG A 261 -95.56 17.90 16.21
CA ARG A 261 -95.32 16.77 15.30
C ARG A 261 -94.30 17.16 14.22
N SER A 262 -94.50 18.30 13.55
CA SER A 262 -93.55 18.81 12.55
C SER A 262 -92.14 19.06 13.13
N ASN A 263 -92.05 19.60 14.35
CA ASN A 263 -90.75 19.75 15.03
C ASN A 263 -90.09 18.38 15.36
N LYS A 264 -90.87 17.38 15.77
CA LYS A 264 -90.39 16.00 16.01
C LYS A 264 -89.96 15.31 14.71
N GLU A 265 -90.64 15.57 13.61
CA GLU A 265 -90.30 15.07 12.27
C GLU A 265 -88.95 15.65 11.79
N HIS A 266 -88.72 16.96 11.95
CA HIS A 266 -87.41 17.58 11.72
C HIS A 266 -86.30 17.05 12.65
N ALA A 267 -86.63 16.69 13.90
CA ALA A 267 -85.66 16.09 14.82
C ALA A 267 -85.22 14.69 14.35
N ILE A 268 -86.13 13.89 13.76
CA ILE A 268 -85.77 12.60 13.14
C ILE A 268 -84.82 12.81 11.96
N THR A 269 -85.14 13.70 11.02
CA THR A 269 -84.27 13.96 9.85
C THR A 269 -82.88 14.45 10.28
N SER A 270 -82.81 15.22 11.37
CA SER A 270 -81.54 15.71 11.93
C SER A 270 -80.73 14.58 12.57
N ALA A 271 -81.36 13.70 13.35
CA ALA A 271 -80.72 12.54 13.97
C ALA A 271 -80.30 11.48 12.92
N GLU A 272 -81.08 11.28 11.87
CA GLU A 272 -80.77 10.40 10.74
C GLU A 272 -79.53 10.88 9.98
N LYS A 273 -79.43 12.18 9.71
CA LYS A 273 -78.25 12.80 9.11
C LYS A 273 -77.01 12.68 10.02
N ALA A 274 -77.16 12.87 11.33
CA ALA A 274 -76.07 12.71 12.29
C ALA A 274 -75.56 11.26 12.35
N LEU A 275 -76.47 10.29 12.38
CA LEU A 275 -76.16 8.86 12.32
C LEU A 275 -75.42 8.47 11.04
N HIS A 276 -75.91 8.88 9.86
CA HIS A 276 -75.22 8.64 8.59
C HIS A 276 -73.82 9.29 8.56
N THR A 277 -73.69 10.53 9.03
CA THR A 277 -72.39 11.21 9.11
C THR A 277 -71.40 10.45 10.02
N ALA A 278 -71.88 9.86 11.12
CA ALA A 278 -71.05 9.04 12.01
C ALA A 278 -70.67 7.68 11.39
N GLN A 279 -71.59 7.05 10.64
CA GLN A 279 -71.32 5.81 9.90
C GLN A 279 -70.30 6.03 8.77
N ASP A 280 -70.45 7.08 7.96
CA ASP A 280 -69.53 7.43 6.88
C ASP A 280 -68.12 7.74 7.42
N ALA A 281 -68.03 8.40 8.57
CA ALA A 281 -66.76 8.67 9.24
C ALA A 281 -66.02 7.36 9.64
N LEU A 282 -66.74 6.37 10.20
CA LEU A 282 -66.14 5.07 10.53
C LEU A 282 -65.70 4.31 9.26
N VAL A 283 -66.51 4.32 8.19
CA VAL A 283 -66.14 3.68 6.92
C VAL A 283 -64.91 4.37 6.29
N ALA A 284 -64.81 5.69 6.38
CA ALA A 284 -63.63 6.44 5.93
C ALA A 284 -62.39 6.11 6.77
N TYR A 285 -62.53 5.99 8.10
CA TYR A 285 -61.45 5.56 9.00
C TYR A 285 -60.96 4.14 8.68
N ASP A 286 -61.87 3.16 8.60
CA ASP A 286 -61.53 1.76 8.30
C ASP A 286 -60.90 1.60 6.88
N ARG A 287 -61.31 2.42 5.91
CA ARG A 287 -60.65 2.47 4.59
C ARG A 287 -59.24 3.05 4.68
N LYS A 288 -59.05 4.16 5.41
CA LYS A 288 -57.75 4.85 5.56
C LYS A 288 -56.73 3.97 6.30
N THR A 289 -57.13 3.34 7.40
CA THR A 289 -56.25 2.44 8.17
C THR A 289 -55.88 1.21 7.35
N LYS A 290 -56.84 0.61 6.63
CA LYS A 290 -56.54 -0.49 5.70
C LYS A 290 -55.56 -0.06 4.59
N SER A 291 -55.78 1.07 3.92
CA SER A 291 -54.87 1.52 2.85
C SER A 291 -53.45 1.79 3.35
N ALA A 292 -53.32 2.35 4.56
CA ALA A 292 -52.02 2.58 5.20
C ALA A 292 -51.31 1.25 5.55
N LYS A 293 -52.06 0.24 6.01
CA LYS A 293 -51.54 -1.11 6.26
C LYS A 293 -51.09 -1.79 4.96
N ASP A 294 -51.94 -1.78 3.92
CA ASP A 294 -51.62 -2.37 2.61
C ASP A 294 -50.40 -1.67 1.96
N GLU A 295 -50.16 -0.38 2.22
CA GLU A 295 -48.97 0.36 1.80
C GLU A 295 -47.73 0.03 2.64
N GLN A 296 -47.85 -0.09 3.97
CA GLN A 296 -46.77 -0.55 4.84
C GLN A 296 -46.32 -1.98 4.48
N ASP A 297 -47.25 -2.92 4.29
CA ASP A 297 -46.96 -4.31 3.92
C ASP A 297 -46.24 -4.38 2.57
N ARG A 298 -46.57 -3.52 1.60
CA ARG A 298 -45.84 -3.39 0.32
C ARG A 298 -44.43 -2.83 0.51
N ALA A 299 -44.26 -1.80 1.35
CA ALA A 299 -42.95 -1.23 1.65
C ALA A 299 -42.03 -2.24 2.37
N LEU A 300 -42.54 -2.95 3.37
CA LEU A 300 -41.84 -4.02 4.09
C LEU A 300 -41.41 -5.15 3.14
N ASN A 301 -42.30 -5.58 2.23
CA ASN A 301 -41.97 -6.59 1.22
C ASN A 301 -40.84 -6.11 0.27
N LEU A 302 -40.86 -4.85 -0.17
CA LEU A 302 -39.79 -4.28 -1.01
C LEU A 302 -38.45 -4.19 -0.27
N ILE A 303 -38.45 -3.79 1.00
CA ILE A 303 -37.24 -3.75 1.83
C ILE A 303 -36.70 -5.18 2.05
N ASN A 304 -37.55 -6.16 2.36
CA ASN A 304 -37.15 -7.56 2.50
C ASN A 304 -36.59 -8.15 1.20
N GLN A 305 -37.19 -7.85 0.04
CA GLN A 305 -36.61 -8.23 -1.26
C GLN A 305 -35.24 -7.59 -1.50
N LYS A 306 -35.04 -6.32 -1.10
CA LYS A 306 -33.74 -5.64 -1.19
C LYS A 306 -32.71 -6.31 -0.27
N ILE A 307 -33.06 -6.61 0.98
CA ILE A 307 -32.18 -7.30 1.94
C ILE A 307 -31.77 -8.67 1.39
N ASN A 308 -32.71 -9.46 0.86
CA ASN A 308 -32.41 -10.80 0.32
C ASN A 308 -31.47 -10.75 -0.90
N ARG A 309 -31.63 -9.75 -1.79
CA ARG A 309 -30.70 -9.53 -2.91
C ARG A 309 -29.30 -9.13 -2.41
N LEU A 310 -29.22 -8.12 -1.54
CA LEU A 310 -27.95 -7.67 -0.97
C LEU A 310 -27.21 -8.76 -0.20
N GLN A 311 -27.93 -9.63 0.53
CA GLN A 311 -27.33 -10.78 1.22
C GLN A 311 -26.82 -11.82 0.23
N HIS A 312 -27.61 -12.18 -0.79
CA HIS A 312 -27.17 -13.11 -1.84
C HIS A 312 -25.91 -12.62 -2.56
N ASP A 313 -25.86 -11.32 -2.90
CA ASP A 313 -24.72 -10.74 -3.61
C ASP A 313 -23.48 -10.61 -2.70
N TYR A 314 -23.68 -10.30 -1.41
CA TYR A 314 -22.62 -10.36 -0.39
C TYR A 314 -22.03 -11.77 -0.24
N ASP A 315 -22.88 -12.79 -0.07
CA ASP A 315 -22.47 -14.20 0.10
C ASP A 315 -21.78 -14.75 -1.16
N ARG A 316 -22.17 -14.26 -2.35
CA ARG A 316 -21.52 -14.59 -3.62
C ARG A 316 -20.14 -13.95 -3.73
N ASN A 317 -20.01 -12.67 -3.38
CA ASN A 317 -18.71 -12.01 -3.35
C ASN A 317 -17.77 -12.63 -2.31
N GLU A 318 -18.28 -13.03 -1.14
CA GLU A 318 -17.49 -13.73 -0.11
C GLU A 318 -16.85 -15.02 -0.64
N LYS A 319 -17.64 -15.88 -1.29
CA LYS A 319 -17.13 -17.10 -1.94
C LYS A 319 -16.13 -16.81 -3.06
N THR A 320 -16.32 -15.72 -3.80
CA THR A 320 -15.41 -15.33 -4.89
C THR A 320 -14.07 -14.83 -4.34
N VAL A 321 -14.09 -14.03 -3.27
CA VAL A 321 -12.89 -13.58 -2.55
C VAL A 321 -12.13 -14.77 -1.95
N GLN A 322 -12.83 -15.71 -1.30
CA GLN A 322 -12.22 -16.94 -0.76
C GLN A 322 -11.54 -17.78 -1.85
N ALA A 323 -12.18 -17.96 -3.01
CA ALA A 323 -11.58 -18.66 -4.14
C ALA A 323 -10.34 -17.93 -4.72
N MET A 324 -10.31 -16.59 -4.67
CA MET A 324 -9.13 -15.81 -5.05
C MET A 324 -8.02 -15.94 -4.01
N ASP A 325 -8.32 -15.88 -2.71
CA ASP A 325 -7.35 -16.13 -1.63
C ASP A 325 -6.69 -17.51 -1.79
N GLU A 326 -7.46 -18.56 -2.10
CA GLU A 326 -6.95 -19.91 -2.37
C GLU A 326 -6.02 -19.97 -3.60
N LYS A 327 -6.39 -19.30 -4.72
CA LYS A 327 -5.52 -19.20 -5.90
C LYS A 327 -4.22 -18.48 -5.59
N ILE A 328 -4.29 -17.32 -4.92
CA ILE A 328 -3.14 -16.49 -4.57
C ILE A 328 -2.19 -17.30 -3.68
N ALA A 329 -2.72 -17.97 -2.65
CA ALA A 329 -1.94 -18.86 -1.79
C ALA A 329 -1.34 -20.05 -2.56
N GLY A 330 -2.03 -20.59 -3.56
CA GLY A 330 -1.51 -21.63 -4.46
C GLY A 330 -0.36 -21.14 -5.34
N ILE A 331 -0.47 -19.93 -5.90
CA ILE A 331 0.59 -19.29 -6.68
C ILE A 331 1.80 -18.97 -5.80
N ASP A 332 1.59 -18.38 -4.63
CA ASP A 332 2.68 -18.10 -3.67
C ASP A 332 3.36 -19.38 -3.17
N GLY A 333 2.59 -20.45 -2.93
CA GLY A 333 3.11 -21.77 -2.60
C GLY A 333 3.99 -22.35 -3.71
N LYS A 334 3.56 -22.23 -4.97
CA LYS A 334 4.35 -22.68 -6.14
C LYS A 334 5.61 -21.83 -6.34
N LEU A 335 5.49 -20.51 -6.26
CA LEU A 335 6.62 -19.58 -6.33
C LEU A 335 7.68 -19.92 -5.26
N LYS A 336 7.25 -20.12 -4.01
CA LYS A 336 8.12 -20.51 -2.89
C LYS A 336 8.73 -21.91 -3.04
N SER A 337 8.00 -22.86 -3.60
CA SER A 337 8.49 -24.23 -3.90
C SER A 337 9.58 -24.21 -4.97
N ASP A 338 9.28 -23.61 -6.12
CA ASP A 338 10.03 -23.82 -7.37
C ASP A 338 11.17 -22.79 -7.53
N TYR A 339 11.08 -21.65 -6.82
CA TYR A 339 12.03 -20.52 -6.89
C TYR A 339 12.55 -20.08 -5.52
N GLY A 340 12.01 -20.58 -4.41
CA GLY A 340 12.42 -20.20 -3.05
C GLY A 340 11.89 -18.83 -2.58
N THR A 341 11.14 -18.12 -3.42
CA THR A 341 10.62 -16.77 -3.14
C THR A 341 9.32 -16.50 -3.87
N THR A 342 8.51 -15.61 -3.30
CA THR A 342 7.25 -15.10 -3.87
C THR A 342 7.45 -13.83 -4.70
N HIS A 343 8.68 -13.36 -4.89
CA HIS A 343 8.96 -12.05 -5.49
C HIS A 343 9.72 -12.15 -6.82
N LEU A 344 9.69 -11.08 -7.62
CA LEU A 344 10.45 -11.00 -8.86
C LEU A 344 11.87 -10.48 -8.66
N ILE A 345 12.76 -10.99 -9.51
CA ILE A 345 14.02 -10.33 -9.84
C ILE A 345 13.90 -9.88 -11.29
N SER A 346 14.11 -8.60 -11.53
CA SER A 346 14.36 -8.04 -12.86
C SER A 346 15.86 -7.72 -13.00
N PRO A 347 16.41 -7.56 -14.21
CA PRO A 347 17.68 -6.86 -14.38
C PRO A 347 17.59 -5.42 -13.87
N VAL A 348 18.71 -4.85 -13.45
CA VAL A 348 18.84 -3.41 -13.17
C VAL A 348 18.70 -2.63 -14.47
N GLU A 349 17.82 -1.64 -14.51
CA GLU A 349 17.73 -0.71 -15.64
C GLU A 349 18.77 0.41 -15.44
N PHE A 350 19.78 0.45 -16.31
CA PHE A 350 20.85 1.46 -16.25
C PHE A 350 20.39 2.77 -16.91
N ASP A 351 20.46 3.88 -16.17
CA ASP A 351 20.10 5.21 -16.66
C ASP A 351 21.14 5.71 -17.67
N GLN A 352 20.76 5.73 -18.94
CA GLN A 352 21.61 6.13 -20.06
C GLN A 352 21.95 7.64 -20.08
N SER A 353 21.44 8.41 -19.12
CA SER A 353 21.76 9.83 -18.90
C SER A 353 22.64 10.09 -17.66
N ALA A 354 22.91 9.08 -16.84
CA ALA A 354 23.69 9.22 -15.62
C ALA A 354 25.18 8.92 -15.83
N HIS A 355 26.03 9.57 -15.03
CA HIS A 355 27.47 9.28 -14.98
C HIS A 355 27.78 8.21 -13.92
N TYR A 356 28.40 7.12 -14.35
CA TYR A 356 28.66 5.95 -13.51
C TYR A 356 30.08 5.99 -12.92
N PHE A 357 30.17 5.79 -11.60
CA PHE A 357 31.43 5.82 -10.86
C PHE A 357 31.64 4.53 -10.06
N LEU A 358 32.74 3.83 -10.31
CA LEU A 358 33.18 2.70 -9.50
C LEU A 358 34.06 3.18 -8.35
N PHE A 359 33.62 2.97 -7.11
CA PHE A 359 34.37 3.31 -5.91
C PHE A 359 35.44 2.28 -5.56
N SER A 360 36.63 2.76 -5.23
CA SER A 360 37.61 2.05 -4.41
C SER A 360 38.18 3.00 -3.36
N ASN A 361 38.66 2.48 -2.23
CA ASN A 361 39.41 3.32 -1.29
C ASN A 361 40.72 3.84 -1.94
N ASP A 362 41.42 2.96 -2.66
CA ASP A 362 42.69 3.21 -3.34
C ASP A 362 42.90 2.23 -4.50
N LEU A 363 43.90 2.49 -5.36
CA LEU A 363 44.42 1.54 -6.35
C LEU A 363 45.81 1.03 -5.93
N ILE A 364 46.17 -0.20 -6.29
CA ILE A 364 47.50 -0.76 -5.96
C ILE A 364 48.19 -1.28 -7.22
N GLN A 365 49.52 -1.19 -7.24
CA GLN A 365 50.36 -1.53 -8.40
C GLN A 365 50.30 -3.01 -8.84
N SER A 366 49.84 -3.91 -7.99
CA SER A 366 49.84 -5.35 -8.27
C SER A 366 48.61 -6.01 -7.67
N LEU A 367 47.55 -6.07 -8.46
CA LEU A 367 46.36 -6.84 -8.13
C LEU A 367 46.64 -8.35 -8.23
N SER A 368 46.01 -9.15 -7.37
CA SER A 368 45.94 -10.60 -7.59
C SER A 368 45.01 -10.93 -8.76
N ALA A 369 45.15 -12.11 -9.36
CA ALA A 369 44.31 -12.55 -10.49
C ALA A 369 42.81 -12.45 -10.19
N ASP A 370 42.39 -12.81 -8.97
CA ASP A 370 41.00 -12.65 -8.50
C ASP A 370 40.53 -11.18 -8.56
N GLU A 371 41.41 -10.22 -8.24
CA GLU A 371 41.10 -8.79 -8.21
C GLU A 371 41.17 -8.15 -9.60
N GLN A 372 42.10 -8.57 -10.47
CA GLN A 372 42.12 -8.20 -11.89
C GLN A 372 40.82 -8.64 -12.57
N ALA A 373 40.45 -9.91 -12.42
CA ALA A 373 39.19 -10.44 -12.93
C ALA A 373 37.98 -9.68 -12.35
N SER A 374 38.00 -9.35 -11.04
CA SER A 374 36.93 -8.55 -10.43
C SER A 374 36.80 -7.15 -11.04
N MET A 375 37.91 -6.50 -11.41
CA MET A 375 37.90 -5.21 -12.09
C MET A 375 37.30 -5.34 -13.49
N GLN A 376 37.79 -6.31 -14.26
CA GLN A 376 37.32 -6.57 -15.63
C GLN A 376 35.83 -6.92 -15.67
N MET A 377 35.33 -7.70 -14.72
CA MET A 377 33.91 -8.03 -14.60
C MET A 377 33.02 -6.79 -14.38
N VAL A 378 33.37 -5.92 -13.42
CA VAL A 378 32.54 -4.75 -13.11
C VAL A 378 32.68 -3.63 -14.16
N MET A 379 33.88 -3.42 -14.69
CA MET A 379 34.10 -2.44 -15.75
C MET A 379 33.51 -2.92 -17.08
N GLY A 380 33.58 -4.23 -17.37
CA GLY A 380 32.89 -4.85 -18.51
C GLY A 380 31.38 -4.67 -18.42
N LEU A 381 30.77 -4.96 -17.26
CA LEU A 381 29.34 -4.69 -17.02
C LEU A 381 28.97 -3.23 -17.31
N LEU A 382 29.75 -2.28 -16.80
CA LEU A 382 29.48 -0.86 -17.01
C LEU A 382 29.66 -0.44 -18.48
N ASN A 383 30.66 -0.99 -19.19
CA ASN A 383 30.88 -0.71 -20.61
C ASN A 383 29.79 -1.31 -21.52
N ASP A 384 29.18 -2.43 -21.12
CA ASP A 384 28.11 -3.10 -21.87
C ASP A 384 26.74 -2.44 -21.63
N GLU A 385 26.45 -2.00 -20.40
CA GLU A 385 25.12 -1.51 -19.99
C GLU A 385 24.98 0.03 -19.98
N VAL A 386 26.07 0.80 -20.01
CA VAL A 386 26.07 2.27 -19.94
C VAL A 386 26.63 2.89 -21.23
N LYS A 387 25.89 3.83 -21.80
CA LYS A 387 26.24 4.56 -23.04
C LYS A 387 27.57 5.32 -22.97
N ASP A 388 27.84 6.01 -21.86
CA ASP A 388 29.04 6.83 -21.67
C ASP A 388 30.03 6.08 -20.75
N ASN A 389 31.35 6.24 -20.96
CA ASN A 389 32.37 5.51 -20.19
C ASN A 389 32.25 5.78 -18.69
N ALA A 390 32.16 4.72 -17.89
CA ALA A 390 32.26 4.82 -16.45
C ALA A 390 33.64 5.33 -16.01
N SER A 391 33.69 5.91 -14.81
CA SER A 391 34.93 6.40 -14.19
C SER A 391 35.22 5.67 -12.88
N VAL A 392 36.47 5.64 -12.47
CA VAL A 392 36.88 5.13 -11.15
C VAL A 392 37.04 6.31 -10.20
N ILE A 393 36.54 6.18 -8.97
CA ILE A 393 36.65 7.19 -7.91
C ILE A 393 37.42 6.61 -6.71
N THR A 394 38.40 7.37 -6.22
CA THR A 394 39.27 6.98 -5.10
C THR A 394 39.44 8.09 -4.07
N ILE A 395 39.72 7.70 -2.82
CA ILE A 395 39.71 8.64 -1.69
C ILE A 395 41.02 8.70 -0.92
N ASN A 396 41.89 7.69 -1.00
CA ASN A 396 43.18 7.71 -0.33
C ASN A 396 44.20 8.60 -1.05
N TYR A 397 45.18 9.10 -0.29
CA TYR A 397 46.38 9.71 -0.86
C TYR A 397 47.32 8.62 -1.38
N ASN A 398 47.73 8.72 -2.64
CA ASN A 398 48.62 7.75 -3.25
C ASN A 398 49.60 8.46 -4.19
N ASP A 399 50.87 8.57 -3.77
CA ASP A 399 51.93 9.23 -4.54
C ASP A 399 52.28 8.49 -5.85
N SER A 400 51.88 7.23 -5.98
CA SER A 400 52.18 6.36 -7.12
C SER A 400 50.99 6.21 -8.08
N LEU A 401 49.85 6.84 -7.78
CA LEU A 401 48.58 6.71 -8.51
C LEU A 401 48.67 6.86 -10.04
N PRO A 402 49.47 7.79 -10.63
CA PRO A 402 49.56 7.92 -12.09
C PRO A 402 50.17 6.69 -12.76
N ASN A 403 51.18 6.09 -12.14
CA ASN A 403 51.83 4.88 -12.64
C ASN A 403 50.93 3.66 -12.47
N ILE A 404 50.22 3.56 -11.34
CA ILE A 404 49.26 2.48 -11.08
C ILE A 404 48.10 2.56 -12.10
N TRP A 405 47.55 3.75 -12.32
CA TRP A 405 46.47 3.96 -13.28
C TRP A 405 46.92 3.62 -14.70
N LYS A 406 48.10 4.09 -15.11
CA LYS A 406 48.70 3.72 -16.39
C LYS A 406 48.84 2.19 -16.53
N SER A 407 49.28 1.49 -15.48
CA SER A 407 49.36 0.02 -15.46
C SER A 407 48.00 -0.62 -15.72
N TYR A 408 46.92 -0.13 -15.11
CA TYR A 408 45.57 -0.67 -15.31
C TYR A 408 45.06 -0.50 -16.76
N HIS A 409 45.43 0.60 -17.42
CA HIS A 409 45.18 0.79 -18.86
C HIS A 409 46.03 -0.14 -19.74
N GLU A 410 47.32 -0.30 -19.42
CA GLU A 410 48.25 -1.18 -20.15
C GLU A 410 47.94 -2.68 -19.98
N GLU A 411 47.40 -3.07 -18.82
CA GLU A 411 46.92 -4.42 -18.49
C GLU A 411 45.51 -4.73 -19.02
N GLY A 412 44.79 -3.74 -19.57
CA GLY A 412 43.42 -3.92 -20.06
C GLY A 412 42.40 -4.18 -18.95
N LEU A 413 42.59 -3.60 -17.76
CA LEU A 413 41.66 -3.68 -16.64
C LEU A 413 40.55 -2.61 -16.72
N VAL A 414 40.82 -1.53 -17.46
CA VAL A 414 39.91 -0.39 -17.71
C VAL A 414 39.99 0.03 -19.18
N SER A 415 38.95 0.69 -19.71
CA SER A 415 38.97 1.23 -21.07
C SER A 415 39.83 2.50 -21.15
N LYS A 416 40.38 2.83 -22.32
CA LYS A 416 41.21 4.04 -22.52
C LYS A 416 40.51 5.35 -22.15
N ASP A 417 39.18 5.35 -22.26
CA ASP A 417 38.33 6.50 -22.01
C ASP A 417 37.73 6.47 -20.58
N THR A 418 38.06 5.46 -19.76
CA THR A 418 37.72 5.42 -18.33
C THR A 418 38.44 6.55 -17.59
N GLY A 419 37.67 7.41 -16.92
CA GLY A 419 38.21 8.48 -16.08
C GLY A 419 38.71 8.00 -14.71
N LEU A 420 39.62 8.76 -14.09
CA LEU A 420 40.02 8.56 -12.69
C LEU A 420 39.84 9.86 -11.90
N TYR A 421 39.05 9.79 -10.85
CA TYR A 421 38.84 10.85 -9.88
C TYR A 421 39.47 10.44 -8.55
N ASN A 422 40.26 11.33 -7.95
CA ASN A 422 40.86 11.10 -6.64
C ASN A 422 40.69 12.35 -5.76
N MET A 423 40.28 12.15 -4.50
CA MET A 423 40.01 13.24 -3.56
C MET A 423 41.20 14.20 -3.40
N TYR A 424 42.40 13.66 -3.19
CA TYR A 424 43.60 14.47 -3.04
C TYR A 424 43.98 15.15 -4.36
N TYR A 425 43.76 14.51 -5.51
CA TYR A 425 44.03 15.14 -6.81
C TYR A 425 43.10 16.32 -7.09
N THR A 426 41.81 16.20 -6.74
CA THR A 426 40.86 17.32 -6.83
C THR A 426 41.29 18.46 -5.93
N ILE A 427 41.62 18.19 -4.66
CA ILE A 427 42.04 19.20 -3.68
C ILE A 427 43.36 19.88 -4.11
N GLN A 428 44.33 19.09 -4.59
CA GLN A 428 45.62 19.57 -5.07
C GLN A 428 45.55 20.17 -6.49
N GLU A 429 44.37 20.29 -7.11
CA GLU A 429 44.20 20.79 -8.49
C GLU A 429 45.11 20.07 -9.53
N LYS A 430 45.36 18.77 -9.34
CA LYS A 430 46.21 17.98 -10.23
C LYS A 430 45.44 17.50 -11.45
N VAL A 431 46.02 17.72 -12.64
CA VAL A 431 45.50 17.20 -13.90
C VAL A 431 46.04 15.78 -14.15
N PRO A 432 45.19 14.75 -14.29
CA PRO A 432 45.64 13.40 -14.62
C PRO A 432 46.46 13.36 -15.91
N GLY A 433 47.65 12.75 -15.85
CA GLY A 433 48.58 12.65 -16.98
C GLY A 433 49.53 13.85 -17.15
N GLU A 434 49.39 14.92 -16.38
CA GLU A 434 50.41 15.97 -16.32
C GLU A 434 51.68 15.46 -15.62
N VAL A 435 52.84 15.91 -16.08
CA VAL A 435 54.16 15.57 -15.51
C VAL A 435 54.99 16.82 -15.27
N ALA A 436 55.79 16.80 -14.21
CA ALA A 436 56.67 17.90 -13.84
C ALA A 436 57.72 18.16 -14.93
N LYS A 437 57.78 19.40 -15.42
CA LYS A 437 58.68 19.81 -16.53
C LYS A 437 60.15 19.86 -16.11
N THR A 438 60.41 19.96 -14.81
CA THR A 438 61.74 20.10 -14.21
C THR A 438 61.89 19.10 -13.07
N LYS A 439 63.09 18.51 -12.92
CA LYS A 439 63.42 17.71 -11.75
C LYS A 439 63.63 18.62 -10.53
N PRO A 440 63.39 18.14 -9.29
CA PRO A 440 63.70 18.90 -8.09
C PRO A 440 65.17 19.31 -8.06
N GLU A 441 65.45 20.60 -7.89
CA GLU A 441 66.82 21.09 -7.77
C GLU A 441 67.38 20.74 -6.39
N LEU A 442 68.55 20.08 -6.37
CA LEU A 442 69.25 19.76 -5.14
C LEU A 442 70.25 20.89 -4.81
N PRO A 443 70.35 21.31 -3.54
CA PRO A 443 71.22 22.42 -3.16
C PRO A 443 72.70 22.09 -3.36
N SER A 444 73.42 23.05 -3.95
CA SER A 444 74.86 22.98 -4.20
C SER A 444 75.62 23.88 -3.23
N ASN A 445 76.48 23.28 -2.40
CA ASN A 445 77.35 23.98 -1.46
C ASN A 445 78.74 23.31 -1.49
N PRO A 446 79.83 24.05 -1.77
CA PRO A 446 81.17 23.46 -1.88
C PRO A 446 81.71 22.84 -0.58
N ASN A 447 81.13 23.19 0.58
CA ASN A 447 81.54 22.66 1.88
C ASN A 447 80.78 21.38 2.28
N TRP A 448 79.78 20.95 1.50
CA TRP A 448 78.98 19.78 1.83
C TRP A 448 79.51 18.50 1.19
N GLN A 449 79.29 17.38 1.88
CA GLN A 449 79.70 16.05 1.44
C GLN A 449 78.53 15.35 0.74
N TYR A 450 78.76 14.87 -0.48
CA TYR A 450 77.72 14.28 -1.34
C TYR A 450 77.99 12.79 -1.56
N LYS A 451 77.15 11.91 -0.99
CA LYS A 451 77.22 10.47 -1.22
C LYS A 451 76.38 10.09 -2.44
N ARG A 452 76.94 9.28 -3.35
CA ARG A 452 76.27 8.79 -4.55
C ARG A 452 76.06 7.28 -4.55
N ASN A 453 75.02 6.81 -5.25
CA ASN A 453 74.80 5.39 -5.54
C ASN A 453 75.58 4.94 -6.81
N GLY A 454 75.39 3.68 -7.23
CA GLY A 454 76.00 3.14 -8.45
C GLY A 454 75.66 3.95 -9.70
N ASP A 455 74.40 4.41 -9.79
CA ASP A 455 73.86 5.22 -10.89
C ASP A 455 74.27 6.71 -10.82
N GLN A 456 75.24 7.05 -9.96
CA GLN A 456 75.75 8.41 -9.71
C GLN A 456 74.72 9.42 -9.19
N GLN A 457 73.54 8.98 -8.76
CA GLN A 457 72.53 9.82 -8.11
C GLN A 457 72.96 10.15 -6.67
N ILE A 458 72.67 11.38 -6.20
CA ILE A 458 72.97 11.79 -4.83
C ILE A 458 71.95 11.13 -3.89
N VAL A 459 72.40 10.22 -3.04
CA VAL A 459 71.53 9.54 -2.06
C VAL A 459 71.58 10.17 -0.67
N SER A 460 72.63 10.94 -0.36
CA SER A 460 72.75 11.63 0.93
C SER A 460 73.67 12.85 0.84
N ILE A 461 73.34 13.88 1.62
CA ILE A 461 74.08 15.13 1.75
C ILE A 461 74.37 15.37 3.24
N ALA A 462 75.63 15.65 3.58
CA ALA A 462 76.09 15.97 4.93
C ALA A 462 76.85 17.31 4.98
N ASP A 463 76.94 17.93 6.15
CA ASP A 463 77.73 19.14 6.36
C ASP A 463 79.25 18.86 6.36
N ASP A 464 80.06 19.91 6.57
CA ASP A 464 81.51 19.83 6.68
C ASP A 464 81.98 19.02 7.90
N GLY A 465 81.20 19.02 8.97
CA GLY A 465 81.38 18.18 10.16
C GLY A 465 80.93 16.71 10.01
N GLY A 466 80.27 16.36 8.90
CA GLY A 466 79.74 15.02 8.63
C GLY A 466 78.36 14.74 9.23
N ASN A 467 77.64 15.73 9.74
CA ASN A 467 76.25 15.58 10.17
C ASN A 467 75.34 15.47 8.94
N LEU A 468 74.39 14.54 8.97
CA LEU A 468 73.42 14.35 7.90
C LEU A 468 72.51 15.58 7.78
N ILE A 469 72.33 16.09 6.56
CA ILE A 469 71.38 17.16 6.23
C ILE A 469 70.19 16.58 5.46
N MET A 470 70.47 15.71 4.47
CA MET A 470 69.45 15.12 3.61
C MET A 470 69.73 13.64 3.31
N ASP A 471 68.68 12.82 3.30
CA ASP A 471 68.65 11.46 2.75
C ASP A 471 67.61 11.39 1.63
N LEU A 472 67.98 10.84 0.47
CA LEU A 472 67.17 10.82 -0.74
C LEU A 472 66.86 9.38 -1.16
N LYS A 473 65.58 9.08 -1.34
CA LYS A 473 65.15 7.80 -1.92
C LYS A 473 64.56 7.99 -3.32
N TYR A 474 64.83 7.02 -4.16
CA TYR A 474 64.46 7.00 -5.57
C TYR A 474 63.46 5.88 -5.86
N ARG A 475 62.58 6.13 -6.83
CA ARG A 475 61.70 5.14 -7.46
C ARG A 475 62.51 4.25 -8.42
N LYS A 476 61.90 3.15 -8.89
CA LYS A 476 62.53 2.20 -9.83
C LYS A 476 62.90 2.81 -11.20
N ASP A 477 62.24 3.89 -11.59
CA ASP A 477 62.49 4.69 -12.80
C ASP A 477 63.59 5.76 -12.61
N GLY A 478 64.16 5.87 -11.40
CA GLY A 478 65.17 6.87 -11.06
C GLY A 478 64.62 8.26 -10.75
N ALA A 479 63.30 8.46 -10.67
CA ALA A 479 62.70 9.68 -10.11
C ALA A 479 62.89 9.72 -8.59
N ILE A 480 62.94 10.92 -8.00
CA ILE A 480 62.95 11.08 -6.53
C ILE A 480 61.57 10.63 -6.01
N TRP A 481 61.55 9.81 -4.96
CA TRP A 481 60.33 9.47 -4.22
C TRP A 481 60.17 10.41 -3.03
N TYR A 482 61.21 10.54 -2.20
CA TYR A 482 61.21 11.49 -1.10
C TYR A 482 62.61 11.94 -0.68
N ILE A 483 62.66 13.11 -0.05
CA ILE A 483 63.84 13.69 0.60
C ILE A 483 63.50 13.86 2.08
N THR A 484 64.27 13.22 2.96
CA THR A 484 64.16 13.41 4.41
C THR A 484 65.23 14.40 4.87
N TYR A 485 64.83 15.42 5.62
CA TYR A 485 65.68 16.49 6.12
C TYR A 485 65.97 16.30 7.61
N PHE A 486 67.21 16.60 7.99
CA PHE A 486 67.74 16.34 9.32
C PHE A 486 68.23 17.64 9.98
N ASN A 487 68.13 17.69 11.30
CA ASN A 487 68.78 18.67 12.16
C ASN A 487 69.64 17.89 13.16
N GLY A 488 70.95 17.81 12.89
CA GLY A 488 71.82 16.84 13.57
C GLY A 488 71.39 15.40 13.26
N SER A 489 71.12 14.60 14.28
CA SER A 489 70.64 13.21 14.15
C SER A 489 69.12 13.07 14.05
N ILE A 490 68.36 14.17 14.18
CA ILE A 490 66.88 14.16 14.24
C ILE A 490 66.31 14.44 12.85
N ALA A 491 65.49 13.53 12.32
CA ALA A 491 64.71 13.78 11.12
C ALA A 491 63.55 14.71 11.47
N THR A 492 63.43 15.85 10.77
CA THR A 492 62.45 16.91 11.12
C THR A 492 61.37 17.09 10.06
N ARG A 493 61.66 16.74 8.81
CA ARG A 493 60.77 16.95 7.67
C ARG A 493 61.00 15.90 6.59
N ARG A 494 59.96 15.50 5.86
CA ARG A 494 60.06 14.70 4.64
C ARG A 494 59.25 15.35 3.53
N ASP A 495 59.91 15.65 2.41
CA ASP A 495 59.26 16.11 1.19
C ASP A 495 59.04 14.89 0.29
N VAL A 496 57.78 14.58 -0.04
CA VAL A 496 57.36 13.43 -0.85
C VAL A 496 56.91 13.91 -2.22
N TYR A 497 57.54 13.35 -3.25
CA TYR A 497 57.24 13.65 -4.65
C TYR A 497 56.36 12.56 -5.23
N ASP A 498 55.34 12.92 -6.01
CA ASP A 498 54.52 11.94 -6.72
C ASP A 498 55.25 11.33 -7.93
N ALA A 499 54.66 10.32 -8.55
CA ALA A 499 55.19 9.67 -9.74
C ALA A 499 55.19 10.57 -10.99
N ALA A 500 54.44 11.68 -10.98
CA ALA A 500 54.52 12.71 -12.01
C ALA A 500 55.70 13.67 -11.78
N GLY A 501 56.35 13.62 -10.62
CA GLY A 501 57.54 14.39 -10.25
C GLY A 501 57.27 15.69 -9.50
N PHE A 502 56.00 15.99 -9.15
CA PHE A 502 55.65 17.16 -8.37
C PHE A 502 55.90 16.94 -6.88
N LEU A 503 56.34 17.98 -6.17
CA LEU A 503 56.30 17.97 -4.70
C LEU A 503 54.83 17.89 -4.29
N SER A 504 54.43 16.79 -3.67
CA SER A 504 53.03 16.47 -3.43
C SER A 504 52.63 16.68 -1.98
N VAL A 505 53.47 16.26 -1.03
CA VAL A 505 53.26 16.52 0.40
C VAL A 505 54.58 16.74 1.13
N THR A 506 54.59 17.69 2.06
CA THR A 506 55.65 17.86 3.07
C THR A 506 55.10 17.39 4.42
N GLN A 507 55.73 16.38 5.00
CA GLN A 507 55.43 15.83 6.31
C GLN A 507 56.40 16.40 7.35
N TYR A 508 55.91 16.93 8.46
CA TYR A 508 56.73 17.36 9.60
C TYR A 508 56.70 16.29 10.69
N LEU A 509 57.88 15.88 11.15
CA LEU A 509 58.06 14.74 12.04
C LEU A 509 58.14 15.20 13.50
N ASP A 510 57.56 14.44 14.43
CA ASP A 510 57.70 14.73 15.85
C ASP A 510 59.17 14.61 16.29
N ARG A 511 59.61 15.55 17.13
CA ARG A 511 61.03 15.64 17.55
C ARG A 511 61.46 14.58 18.57
N ASN A 512 60.50 13.96 19.25
CA ASN A 512 60.73 12.91 20.24
C ASN A 512 60.48 11.52 19.62
N ASN A 513 59.62 11.45 18.60
CA ASN A 513 59.30 10.25 17.84
C ASN A 513 59.30 10.54 16.32
N ASN A 514 60.47 10.54 15.69
CA ASN A 514 60.64 10.85 14.27
C ASN A 514 59.87 9.91 13.29
N ALA A 515 59.23 8.84 13.79
CA ALA A 515 58.32 8.00 13.00
C ALA A 515 56.89 8.56 12.92
N GLN A 516 56.52 9.50 13.79
CA GLN A 516 55.20 10.12 13.84
C GLN A 516 55.17 11.43 13.06
N VAL A 517 54.16 11.60 12.20
CA VAL A 517 53.87 12.86 11.53
C VAL A 517 52.99 13.73 12.42
N THR A 518 53.28 15.03 12.47
CA THR A 518 52.56 16.04 13.27
C THR A 518 51.80 17.06 12.42
N LEU A 519 52.29 17.31 11.20
CA LEU A 519 51.70 18.21 10.22
C LEU A 519 52.01 17.70 8.81
N GLU A 520 51.03 17.75 7.91
CA GLU A 520 51.20 17.52 6.47
C GLU A 520 50.68 18.70 5.66
N ASN A 521 51.53 19.25 4.80
CA ASN A 521 51.13 20.25 3.81
C ASN A 521 51.06 19.58 2.44
N PHE A 522 49.87 19.51 1.85
CA PHE A 522 49.64 19.00 0.50
C PHE A 522 49.67 20.16 -0.49
N TYR A 523 50.43 20.03 -1.58
CA TYR A 523 50.69 21.11 -2.53
C TYR A 523 49.99 20.92 -3.88
N ARG A 524 49.70 22.03 -4.54
CA ARG A 524 49.34 22.06 -5.97
C ARG A 524 50.58 21.90 -6.86
N PRO A 525 50.43 21.58 -8.16
CA PRO A 525 51.52 21.62 -9.14
C PRO A 525 52.28 22.98 -9.22
N ASP A 526 51.65 24.08 -8.82
CA ASP A 526 52.26 25.42 -8.75
C ASP A 526 53.02 25.71 -7.44
N HIS A 527 53.19 24.70 -6.58
CA HIS A 527 53.82 24.77 -5.25
C HIS A 527 53.05 25.55 -4.17
N SER A 528 51.87 26.10 -4.45
CA SER A 528 50.99 26.63 -3.38
C SER A 528 50.43 25.50 -2.51
N VAL A 529 50.21 25.75 -1.22
CA VAL A 529 49.54 24.79 -0.34
C VAL A 529 48.06 24.71 -0.69
N ALA A 530 47.53 23.50 -0.83
CA ALA A 530 46.11 23.22 -1.07
C ALA A 530 45.37 22.74 0.18
N MET A 531 46.05 21.94 1.02
CA MET A 531 45.47 21.38 2.24
C MET A 531 46.55 21.22 3.30
N ILE A 532 46.17 21.47 4.56
CA ILE A 532 47.00 21.30 5.75
C ILE A 532 46.30 20.28 6.65
N LYS A 533 47.00 19.23 7.07
CA LYS A 533 46.53 18.26 8.07
C LYS A 533 47.40 18.31 9.31
N GLN A 534 46.82 18.65 10.45
CA GLN A 534 47.52 18.72 11.73
C GLN A 534 47.02 17.63 12.66
N TYR A 535 47.97 16.91 13.27
CA TYR A 535 47.72 15.87 14.25
C TYR A 535 48.06 16.42 15.64
N GLY A 536 47.01 16.74 16.41
CA GLY A 536 47.12 17.24 17.77
C GLY A 536 47.55 16.17 18.78
N ASN A 537 47.84 16.63 19.99
CA ASN A 537 47.96 15.74 21.14
C ASN A 537 46.61 15.01 21.34
N GLU A 538 46.65 13.75 21.77
CA GLU A 538 45.46 12.88 21.93
C GLU A 538 44.74 12.48 20.61
N HIS A 539 45.41 12.61 19.46
CA HIS A 539 44.90 12.23 18.12
C HIS A 539 43.77 13.11 17.56
N GLU A 540 43.60 14.33 18.07
CA GLU A 540 42.71 15.33 17.45
C GLU A 540 43.23 15.69 16.05
N LEU A 541 42.43 15.45 15.00
CA LEU A 541 42.78 15.74 13.61
C LEU A 541 42.14 17.05 13.18
N SER A 542 42.92 18.01 12.69
CA SER A 542 42.42 19.19 11.99
C SER A 542 42.85 19.15 10.53
N ILE A 543 41.89 19.25 9.61
CA ILE A 543 42.13 19.33 8.17
C ILE A 543 41.64 20.69 7.70
N GLN A 544 42.50 21.48 7.07
CA GLN A 544 42.17 22.80 6.54
C GLN A 544 42.40 22.79 5.03
N LEU A 545 41.41 23.23 4.26
CA LEU A 545 41.59 23.52 2.84
C LEU A 545 41.90 25.01 2.68
N VAL A 546 42.84 25.34 1.79
CA VAL A 546 43.31 26.70 1.55
C VAL A 546 43.31 27.01 0.05
N ASN A 547 42.97 28.24 -0.32
CA ASN A 547 43.03 28.69 -1.71
C ASN A 547 44.49 29.07 -2.12
N LYS A 548 44.69 29.59 -3.33
CA LYS A 548 46.02 30.02 -3.81
C LYS A 548 46.58 31.27 -3.11
N ASP A 549 45.74 32.02 -2.41
CA ASP A 549 46.12 33.16 -1.56
C ASP A 549 46.38 32.73 -0.10
N GLU A 550 46.50 31.42 0.15
CA GLU A 550 46.67 30.78 1.46
C GLU A 550 45.52 31.04 2.46
N ALA A 551 44.38 31.56 1.99
CA ALA A 551 43.19 31.76 2.81
C ALA A 551 42.43 30.44 3.03
N ILE A 552 42.10 30.14 4.29
CA ILE A 552 41.33 28.94 4.67
C ILE A 552 39.91 29.04 4.11
N THR A 553 39.51 28.05 3.32
CA THR A 553 38.14 27.94 2.76
C THR A 553 37.26 26.99 3.58
N ASN A 554 37.84 25.92 4.13
CA ASN A 554 37.11 24.87 4.85
C ASN A 554 37.97 24.30 6.00
N VAL A 555 37.31 23.84 7.06
CA VAL A 555 37.95 23.14 8.19
C VAL A 555 37.13 21.90 8.54
N PHE A 556 37.80 20.76 8.70
CA PHE A 556 37.22 19.48 9.08
C PHE A 556 37.97 18.87 10.26
N HIS A 557 37.30 18.03 11.04
CA HIS A 557 37.84 17.39 12.24
C HIS A 557 37.99 15.86 12.09
N SER A 558 37.73 15.34 10.89
CA SER A 558 37.96 13.94 10.53
C SER A 558 38.07 13.77 9.00
N GLU A 559 38.71 12.68 8.56
CA GLU A 559 38.72 12.27 7.15
C GLU A 559 37.30 12.01 6.60
N GLU A 560 36.37 11.55 7.45
CA GLU A 560 34.97 11.31 7.10
C GLU A 560 34.26 12.62 6.75
N GLN A 561 34.48 13.69 7.52
CA GLN A 561 33.92 15.02 7.22
C GLN A 561 34.46 15.59 5.90
N LEU A 562 35.78 15.43 5.64
CA LEU A 562 36.38 15.82 4.36
C LEU A 562 35.78 15.03 3.20
N LEU A 563 35.64 13.71 3.37
CA LEU A 563 35.09 12.80 2.36
C LEU A 563 33.65 13.15 1.97
N VAL A 564 32.78 13.40 2.95
CA VAL A 564 31.39 13.81 2.70
C VAL A 564 31.34 15.13 1.92
N TRP A 565 32.11 16.13 2.36
CA TRP A 565 32.18 17.41 1.66
C TRP A 565 32.69 17.25 0.21
N TRP A 566 33.71 16.43 -0.01
CA TRP A 566 34.29 16.23 -1.34
C TRP A 566 33.32 15.49 -2.26
N LEU A 567 32.64 14.45 -1.78
CA LEU A 567 31.62 13.74 -2.57
C LEU A 567 30.44 14.65 -2.93
N ASP A 568 30.04 15.55 -2.04
CA ASP A 568 29.02 16.57 -2.36
C ASP A 568 29.52 17.56 -3.44
N SER A 569 30.82 17.86 -3.47
CA SER A 569 31.44 18.71 -4.49
C SER A 569 31.61 18.04 -5.87
N VAL A 570 31.71 16.71 -5.91
CA VAL A 570 31.96 15.95 -7.17
C VAL A 570 30.70 15.27 -7.69
N MET A 571 29.96 14.55 -6.83
CA MET A 571 28.91 13.60 -7.23
C MET A 571 27.53 14.25 -7.34
N LYS A 572 27.22 15.26 -6.52
CA LYS A 572 25.89 15.90 -6.50
C LYS A 572 25.72 17.03 -7.53
N GLN A 573 26.76 17.32 -8.33
CA GLN A 573 26.72 18.39 -9.36
C GLN A 573 26.08 17.94 -10.69
N GLN A 574 25.82 16.64 -10.85
CA GLN A 574 25.32 16.01 -12.07
C GLN A 574 24.57 14.71 -11.72
N ASN A 575 23.72 14.21 -12.62
CA ASN A 575 23.08 12.89 -12.45
C ASN A 575 24.16 11.79 -12.37
N SER A 576 24.34 11.18 -11.21
CA SER A 576 25.46 10.25 -10.93
C SER A 576 25.01 8.97 -10.24
N VAL A 577 25.60 7.84 -10.62
CA VAL A 577 25.44 6.54 -9.93
C VAL A 577 26.77 6.06 -9.37
N LEU A 578 26.84 5.86 -8.05
CA LEU A 578 28.02 5.35 -7.36
C LEU A 578 27.90 3.84 -7.12
N LEU A 579 28.75 3.04 -7.76
CA LEU A 579 28.90 1.62 -7.53
C LEU A 579 29.95 1.37 -6.45
N LEU A 580 29.56 0.73 -5.34
CA LEU A 580 30.46 0.42 -4.24
C LEU A 580 30.04 -0.81 -3.44
N GLY A 581 31.02 -1.44 -2.79
CA GLY A 581 30.78 -2.58 -1.89
C GLY A 581 29.98 -2.18 -0.65
N VAL A 582 29.03 -3.01 -0.25
CA VAL A 582 28.17 -2.81 0.94
C VAL A 582 28.91 -2.88 2.29
N ASP A 583 30.16 -3.36 2.31
CA ASP A 583 31.05 -3.34 3.48
C ASP A 583 32.08 -2.19 3.43
N THR A 584 32.02 -1.29 2.44
CA THR A 584 32.87 -0.09 2.41
C THR A 584 32.43 0.91 3.49
N PRO A 585 33.36 1.65 4.14
CA PRO A 585 33.01 2.67 5.13
C PRO A 585 32.06 3.75 4.59
N LEU A 586 32.21 4.08 3.30
CA LEU A 586 31.40 5.09 2.63
C LEU A 586 29.95 4.65 2.40
N PHE A 587 29.64 3.35 2.31
CA PHE A 587 28.32 2.86 1.89
C PHE A 587 27.17 3.46 2.69
N ALA A 588 27.27 3.48 4.02
CA ALA A 588 26.23 3.98 4.90
C ALA A 588 26.02 5.50 4.77
N GLU A 589 27.05 6.25 4.40
CA GLU A 589 26.98 7.71 4.25
C GLU A 589 26.49 8.10 2.87
N ALA A 590 27.01 7.48 1.79
CA ALA A 590 26.50 7.65 0.44
C ALA A 590 24.99 7.31 0.36
N LEU A 591 24.54 6.28 1.07
CA LEU A 591 23.12 5.91 1.15
C LEU A 591 22.25 7.04 1.75
N LYS A 592 22.70 7.73 2.81
CA LYS A 592 21.96 8.87 3.39
C LYS A 592 21.79 10.04 2.43
N HIS A 593 22.74 10.20 1.50
CA HIS A 593 22.80 11.32 0.56
C HIS A 593 22.12 11.03 -0.79
N THR A 594 21.57 9.83 -0.96
CA THR A 594 20.82 9.42 -2.16
C THR A 594 19.63 10.36 -2.42
N ASN A 595 19.49 10.83 -3.66
CA ASN A 595 18.44 11.75 -4.10
C ASN A 595 18.19 11.60 -5.62
N GLU A 596 17.35 12.45 -6.22
CA GLU A 596 16.96 12.37 -7.65
C GLU A 596 18.12 12.53 -8.65
N ASN A 597 19.27 13.08 -8.25
CA ASN A 597 20.46 13.22 -9.11
C ASN A 597 21.67 12.42 -8.60
N PHE A 598 21.52 11.65 -7.52
CA PHE A 598 22.63 10.87 -6.96
C PHE A 598 22.12 9.55 -6.41
N HIS A 599 22.52 8.46 -7.04
CA HIS A 599 22.09 7.11 -6.69
C HIS A 599 23.26 6.23 -6.26
N VAL A 600 22.97 5.26 -5.40
CA VAL A 600 23.92 4.24 -4.93
C VAL A 600 23.50 2.89 -5.50
N LEU A 601 24.42 2.21 -6.19
CA LEU A 601 24.21 0.87 -6.72
C LEU A 601 25.15 -0.13 -5.99
N PRO A 602 24.65 -0.88 -5.00
CA PRO A 602 25.46 -1.78 -4.18
C PRO A 602 26.02 -2.95 -4.98
N ILE A 603 27.33 -3.17 -4.85
CA ILE A 603 27.97 -4.44 -5.22
C ILE A 603 27.89 -5.38 -4.01
N VAL A 604 27.29 -6.56 -4.22
CA VAL A 604 27.11 -7.59 -3.18
C VAL A 604 27.82 -8.87 -3.62
N SER A 605 28.74 -9.34 -2.78
CA SER A 605 29.45 -10.62 -2.97
C SER A 605 28.98 -11.69 -1.97
N SER A 606 29.47 -12.92 -2.15
CA SER A 606 29.18 -14.04 -1.24
C SER A 606 29.65 -13.81 0.20
N ALA A 607 30.61 -12.91 0.43
CA ALA A 607 31.04 -12.51 1.78
C ALA A 607 30.06 -11.55 2.47
N ASP A 608 29.16 -10.92 1.69
CA ASP A 608 28.30 -9.81 2.13
C ASP A 608 26.86 -10.25 2.40
N LEU A 609 26.49 -11.49 2.08
CA LEU A 609 25.13 -12.01 2.27
C LEU A 609 24.63 -11.89 3.72
N ASP A 610 25.54 -11.89 4.70
CA ASP A 610 25.21 -11.70 6.12
C ASP A 610 25.21 -10.24 6.59
N ASN A 611 25.66 -9.28 5.76
CA ASN A 611 25.77 -7.87 6.08
C ASN A 611 24.38 -7.26 6.38
N ALA A 612 24.30 -6.42 7.41
CA ALA A 612 23.07 -5.76 7.82
C ALA A 612 22.45 -4.88 6.71
N GLN A 613 23.28 -4.26 5.87
CA GLN A 613 22.82 -3.44 4.74
C GLN A 613 22.14 -4.30 3.66
N VAL A 614 22.75 -5.44 3.29
CA VAL A 614 22.14 -6.39 2.34
C VAL A 614 20.81 -6.90 2.88
N LYS A 615 20.77 -7.31 4.15
CA LYS A 615 19.53 -7.73 4.82
C LYS A 615 18.48 -6.63 4.84
N ALA A 616 18.86 -5.36 5.01
CA ALA A 616 17.92 -4.23 4.96
C ALA A 616 17.34 -4.00 3.54
N ILE A 617 18.15 -4.10 2.49
CA ILE A 617 17.69 -4.00 1.09
C ILE A 617 16.71 -5.14 0.77
N VAL A 618 17.12 -6.37 1.09
CA VAL A 618 16.38 -7.61 0.84
C VAL A 618 15.06 -7.70 1.62
N ALA A 619 15.02 -7.12 2.82
CA ALA A 619 13.81 -6.98 3.63
C ALA A 619 12.92 -5.77 3.26
N GLY A 620 13.37 -4.87 2.38
CA GLY A 620 12.67 -3.63 2.04
C GLY A 620 12.75 -2.50 3.07
N ASN A 621 13.66 -2.60 4.03
CA ASN A 621 13.95 -1.56 5.02
C ASN A 621 14.96 -0.51 4.52
N SER A 622 15.57 -0.73 3.34
CA SER A 622 16.41 0.25 2.63
C SER A 622 15.60 0.95 1.52
N PRO A 623 15.89 2.22 1.18
CA PRO A 623 15.31 2.87 -0.01
C PRO A 623 15.81 2.25 -1.33
N LEU A 624 16.93 1.51 -1.32
CA LEU A 624 17.47 0.88 -2.53
C LEU A 624 16.61 -0.28 -3.03
N THR A 625 16.41 -0.34 -4.34
CA THR A 625 15.66 -1.39 -5.06
C THR A 625 16.55 -2.31 -5.90
N SER A 626 17.79 -1.89 -6.15
CA SER A 626 18.64 -2.42 -7.21
C SER A 626 20.00 -2.86 -6.67
N ILE A 627 20.53 -3.98 -7.15
CA ILE A 627 21.78 -4.61 -6.68
C ILE A 627 22.60 -5.13 -7.86
N VAL A 628 23.93 -5.02 -7.80
CA VAL A 628 24.85 -5.80 -8.65
C VAL A 628 25.39 -6.99 -7.85
N ALA A 629 25.02 -8.20 -8.25
CA ALA A 629 25.54 -9.44 -7.67
C ALA A 629 26.84 -9.86 -8.38
N THR A 630 27.85 -10.30 -7.62
CA THR A 630 29.14 -10.72 -8.22
C THR A 630 29.05 -11.96 -9.09
N ASP A 631 28.04 -12.79 -8.86
CA ASP A 631 27.84 -14.07 -9.54
C ASP A 631 26.40 -14.57 -9.35
N VAL A 632 26.04 -15.61 -10.11
CA VAL A 632 24.68 -16.19 -10.13
C VAL A 632 24.33 -16.87 -8.80
N ASP A 633 25.30 -17.37 -8.04
CA ASP A 633 25.03 -18.03 -6.76
C ASP A 633 24.73 -17.01 -5.65
N VAL A 634 25.37 -15.83 -5.70
CA VAL A 634 24.99 -14.67 -4.89
C VAL A 634 23.59 -14.19 -5.23
N GLN A 635 23.23 -14.05 -6.51
CA GLN A 635 21.87 -13.70 -6.92
C GLN A 635 20.84 -14.69 -6.34
N LYS A 636 21.07 -16.00 -6.49
CA LYS A 636 20.21 -17.07 -5.93
C LYS A 636 20.15 -17.07 -4.40
N ALA A 637 21.21 -16.63 -3.72
CA ALA A 637 21.24 -16.53 -2.26
C ALA A 637 20.45 -15.31 -1.75
N ILE A 638 20.46 -14.21 -2.49
CA ILE A 638 19.60 -13.04 -2.27
C ILE A 638 18.14 -13.38 -2.56
N GLU A 639 17.87 -14.04 -3.70
CA GLU A 639 16.54 -14.44 -4.17
C GLU A 639 15.73 -15.16 -3.07
N LYS A 640 16.34 -16.16 -2.43
CA LYS A 640 15.73 -16.98 -1.36
C LYS A 640 15.39 -16.21 -0.08
N GLN A 641 15.90 -14.99 0.09
CA GLN A 641 15.72 -14.19 1.30
C GLN A 641 14.83 -12.96 1.08
N MET A 642 14.56 -12.59 -0.18
CA MET A 642 13.86 -11.34 -0.49
C MET A 642 12.36 -11.39 -0.15
N THR A 643 11.89 -10.30 0.45
CA THR A 643 10.48 -10.10 0.85
C THR A 643 9.79 -8.99 0.04
N ARG A 644 10.43 -8.57 -1.06
CA ARG A 644 9.96 -7.60 -2.04
C ARG A 644 10.54 -7.92 -3.40
N ASP A 645 9.96 -7.34 -4.43
CA ASP A 645 10.58 -7.34 -5.76
C ASP A 645 11.83 -6.45 -5.74
N LEU A 646 12.88 -6.90 -6.44
CA LEU A 646 14.19 -6.23 -6.54
C LEU A 646 14.71 -6.30 -7.98
N GLU A 647 15.57 -5.37 -8.32
CA GLU A 647 16.41 -5.46 -9.51
C GLU A 647 17.77 -6.04 -9.14
N ILE A 648 18.20 -7.11 -9.81
CA ILE A 648 19.51 -7.72 -9.60
C ILE A 648 20.13 -8.10 -10.95
N THR A 649 21.17 -7.36 -11.33
CA THR A 649 22.04 -7.72 -12.46
C THR A 649 23.25 -8.47 -11.92
N VAL A 650 23.67 -9.50 -12.64
CA VAL A 650 24.85 -10.31 -12.31
C VAL A 650 26.02 -9.84 -13.17
N MET A 651 27.19 -9.67 -12.58
CA MET A 651 28.40 -9.35 -13.34
C MET A 651 28.72 -10.44 -14.38
N PRO A 652 29.24 -10.08 -15.57
CA PRO A 652 29.61 -11.06 -16.58
C PRO A 652 30.71 -12.00 -16.05
N SER A 653 30.69 -13.26 -16.49
CA SER A 653 31.76 -14.22 -16.23
C SER A 653 33.05 -13.77 -16.91
N ALA A 654 34.21 -13.91 -16.23
CA ALA A 654 35.52 -13.50 -16.75
C ALA A 654 35.88 -14.09 -18.13
N ASP A 655 35.35 -15.26 -18.49
CA ASP A 655 35.53 -15.90 -19.79
C ASP A 655 34.87 -15.14 -20.98
N ARG A 656 34.30 -13.95 -20.75
CA ARG A 656 33.67 -13.09 -21.77
C ARG A 656 34.31 -11.71 -21.95
N ALA A 657 35.32 -11.35 -21.16
CA ALA A 657 36.05 -10.09 -21.27
C ALA A 657 37.18 -10.16 -22.32
#